data_AF-A0A926XAJ9-F1
#
_entry.id   AF-A0A926XAJ9-F1
#
_cell.length_a   1.000
_cell.length_b   1.000
_cell.length_c   1.000
_cell.angle_alpha   90.00
_cell.angle_beta   90.00
_cell.angle_gamma   90.00
#
_symmetry.space_group_name_H-M   'P 1'
#
loop_
_entity.id
_entity.type
_entity.pdbx_description
1 polymer ?
#
loop_
_entity_poly.entity_id
_entity_poly.type
_entity_poly.pdbx_seq_one_letter_code
_entity_poly.pdbx_strand_id
1 'polypeptide(L)'
;MAVPLELSVVRIYSKSGKVIGAGFLVSSKHVLTCAHVVTDALGIPRTIQEQPDGVINLDFPLLAAKQMLAAKIIFWRPVNPNEAFEDIAGLELETALPDTAQPAQLVTSEDLWGHPFRVLGFPAGQPNGVSASGVLRSRIANNWVQLEDVKQPGYRLEPGFSGAPVWDEELQGVAGMAVAAEMNRADVKAAFIIPTRILVNAWSDLDEQAIPSCPYRGLFAFREQDAKFFFGRETFTEQLVAVVQRQPLVAVIGSSGSGKSSVVFAGFVPQLRQQGDWLINSFRPGERPFRNLAAALVPLLETQMSETDQLAEINKLAKTLRLGDVTLQDVVKRILEKNSSTRLLLVADQFEELYTLCRDVEERQGFLEQFLEAFNILNFTFVLALRADFLGYALSYRPFADALQNADVKLAPMNRQELQDAIAKPAQLLGVRIESGLTERILEAVEKEPGNLPLLEFALTLLWAKQRNGQLTHQAYEDIGGVEKALAGYAEAVYSRLSEVDRQVAQWVFVQLVCPGAGTEDTRRLATRDEVGEDKWDLVRRLADARLVVTGWDEGAGKETVEIVHEALIRQWGRLRGWMESDRTFRSWQERLRTVMRQWESTGQDEAVLLRGTLLAEAEAWQQKRSDELSEAERDFILLSLALRDKEKDEREQRQQRELELERLARQQLRWLVAALSTIVIGTTSVLAYPYVLSYVLSRIAAGAMKDIRGGIATIGTNDPLAPSQERPKQHIRLAAFQIEQYEVSNRQYRFCVQAGKCSPPATEPSRYYNDGQLHYPIVGITAIQAAEYCRWLGRRLPTELEWEGAARGFEPKSRLWPWGNTPPTRQRANILSGNTSKEIELVNSHPDGVTPEGIYNLVGNVREWTASYFPEYSNSTQQQVWDGNLKNLLPMALAQRGGSWTDEMYSITTRVPAQAAPGSESTGVRCAK
;
A
#
# COMPACT_ATOMS: atom_id res chain seq x y z
N MET A 1 -33.17 6.37 -7.96
CA MET A 1 -33.91 5.62 -9.01
C MET A 1 -34.00 4.18 -8.55
N ALA A 2 -35.18 3.57 -8.68
CA ALA A 2 -35.45 2.19 -8.28
C ALA A 2 -34.49 1.20 -8.97
N VAL A 3 -34.15 0.10 -8.31
CA VAL A 3 -33.32 -0.99 -8.86
C VAL A 3 -34.05 -1.59 -10.08
N PRO A 4 -33.37 -2.09 -11.15
CA PRO A 4 -34.06 -2.68 -12.32
C PRO A 4 -35.11 -3.75 -11.97
N LEU A 5 -34.89 -4.48 -10.87
CA LEU A 5 -35.84 -5.44 -10.30
C LEU A 5 -37.18 -4.77 -9.91
N GLU A 6 -37.14 -3.63 -9.25
CA GLU A 6 -38.31 -2.91 -8.74
C GLU A 6 -39.16 -2.30 -9.87
N LEU A 7 -38.55 -2.07 -11.04
CA LEU A 7 -39.19 -1.54 -12.24
C LEU A 7 -39.92 -2.59 -13.08
N SER A 8 -39.70 -3.89 -12.80
CA SER A 8 -40.21 -5.02 -13.59
C SER A 8 -41.18 -5.91 -12.82
N VAL A 9 -41.15 -5.92 -11.49
CA VAL A 9 -42.01 -6.78 -10.66
C VAL A 9 -43.48 -6.38 -10.77
N VAL A 10 -44.35 -7.40 -10.87
CA VAL A 10 -45.81 -7.26 -10.83
C VAL A 10 -46.42 -8.06 -9.66
N ARG A 11 -47.58 -7.62 -9.18
CA ARG A 11 -48.42 -8.38 -8.24
C ARG A 11 -49.60 -8.99 -8.98
N ILE A 12 -49.88 -10.27 -8.74
CA ILE A 12 -50.99 -10.99 -9.38
C ILE A 12 -52.13 -11.20 -8.38
N TYR A 13 -53.35 -10.93 -8.83
CA TYR A 13 -54.57 -10.97 -8.01
C TYR A 13 -55.52 -12.08 -8.43
N SER A 14 -56.24 -12.63 -7.45
CA SER A 14 -57.41 -13.48 -7.68
C SER A 14 -58.60 -12.67 -8.21
N LYS A 15 -59.63 -13.37 -8.69
CA LYS A 15 -60.95 -12.78 -8.99
C LYS A 15 -61.59 -12.04 -7.80
N SER A 16 -61.24 -12.42 -6.56
CA SER A 16 -61.72 -11.76 -5.33
C SER A 16 -60.85 -10.58 -4.87
N GLY A 17 -59.81 -10.22 -5.63
CA GLY A 17 -58.91 -9.11 -5.30
C GLY A 17 -57.83 -9.43 -4.26
N LYS A 18 -57.60 -10.72 -3.95
CA LYS A 18 -56.52 -11.15 -3.05
C LYS A 18 -55.22 -11.32 -3.84
N VAL A 19 -54.09 -10.87 -3.29
CA VAL A 19 -52.76 -11.15 -3.88
C VAL A 19 -52.46 -12.64 -3.75
N ILE A 20 -52.12 -13.27 -4.88
CA ILE A 20 -51.83 -14.71 -4.99
C ILE A 20 -50.34 -14.97 -5.13
N GLY A 21 -49.63 -14.11 -5.86
CA GLY A 21 -48.21 -14.25 -6.11
C GLY A 21 -47.63 -13.05 -6.82
N ALA A 22 -46.40 -13.21 -7.28
CA ALA A 22 -45.67 -12.22 -8.03
C ALA A 22 -45.47 -12.68 -9.48
N GLY A 23 -45.08 -11.74 -10.33
CA GLY A 23 -44.55 -11.99 -11.66
C GLY A 23 -43.54 -10.92 -11.99
N PHE A 24 -42.97 -10.96 -13.19
CA PHE A 24 -42.10 -9.89 -13.66
C PHE A 24 -42.14 -9.71 -15.17
N LEU A 25 -42.00 -8.46 -15.58
CA LEU A 25 -41.95 -8.04 -16.96
C LEU A 25 -40.65 -8.54 -17.61
N VAL A 26 -40.75 -9.26 -18.73
CA VAL A 26 -39.60 -9.78 -19.50
C VAL A 26 -39.45 -9.12 -20.87
N SER A 27 -40.54 -8.53 -21.39
CA SER A 27 -40.54 -7.75 -22.64
C SER A 27 -41.41 -6.49 -22.50
N SER A 28 -41.57 -5.70 -23.57
CA SER A 28 -42.49 -4.56 -23.60
C SER A 28 -43.98 -4.92 -23.42
N LYS A 29 -44.34 -6.22 -23.39
CA LYS A 29 -45.72 -6.68 -23.22
C LYS A 29 -45.87 -8.02 -22.50
N HIS A 30 -44.78 -8.74 -22.22
CA HIS A 30 -44.83 -10.09 -21.65
C HIS A 30 -44.42 -10.12 -20.19
N VAL A 31 -45.17 -10.85 -19.37
CA VAL A 31 -44.90 -11.09 -17.95
C VAL A 31 -44.71 -12.59 -17.72
N LEU A 32 -43.71 -12.95 -16.92
CA LEU A 32 -43.46 -14.32 -16.49
C LEU A 32 -43.96 -14.54 -15.06
N THR A 33 -44.53 -15.71 -14.80
CA THR A 33 -44.98 -16.15 -13.46
C THR A 33 -45.02 -17.69 -13.38
N CYS A 34 -45.25 -18.23 -12.19
CA CYS A 34 -45.53 -19.66 -12.02
C CYS A 34 -46.92 -20.04 -12.55
N ALA A 35 -47.05 -21.25 -13.11
CA ALA A 35 -48.34 -21.77 -13.59
C ALA A 35 -49.34 -21.95 -12.43
N HIS A 36 -48.87 -22.38 -11.25
CA HIS A 36 -49.75 -22.50 -10.08
C HIS A 36 -50.32 -21.15 -9.59
N VAL A 37 -49.57 -20.05 -9.77
CA VAL A 37 -50.06 -18.69 -9.44
C VAL A 37 -51.23 -18.31 -10.34
N VAL A 38 -51.17 -18.68 -11.63
CA VAL A 38 -52.26 -18.49 -12.60
C VAL A 38 -53.47 -19.34 -12.24
N THR A 39 -53.29 -20.63 -11.91
CA THR A 39 -54.43 -21.48 -11.52
C THR A 39 -55.12 -20.97 -10.26
N ASP A 40 -54.34 -20.54 -9.27
CA ASP A 40 -54.86 -19.99 -8.01
C ASP A 40 -55.57 -18.65 -8.25
N ALA A 41 -55.07 -17.80 -9.15
CA ALA A 41 -55.71 -16.53 -9.52
C ALA A 41 -57.07 -16.74 -10.22
N LEU A 42 -57.17 -17.76 -11.08
CA LEU A 42 -58.41 -18.11 -11.79
C LEU A 42 -59.39 -18.92 -10.93
N GLY A 43 -58.92 -19.52 -9.84
CA GLY A 43 -59.69 -20.39 -8.96
C GLY A 43 -59.92 -21.78 -9.56
N ILE A 44 -58.96 -22.30 -10.32
CA ILE A 44 -59.03 -23.60 -11.02
C ILE A 44 -58.01 -24.60 -10.43
N PRO A 45 -58.20 -25.93 -10.62
CA PRO A 45 -57.28 -26.93 -10.09
C PRO A 45 -55.85 -26.81 -10.65
N ARG A 46 -54.84 -26.93 -9.78
CA ARG A 46 -53.40 -26.93 -10.14
C ARG A 46 -52.97 -28.12 -11.02
N THR A 47 -53.83 -29.11 -11.22
CA THR A 47 -53.56 -30.32 -12.02
C THR A 47 -53.84 -30.14 -13.51
N ILE A 48 -54.39 -29.00 -13.93
CA ILE A 48 -54.75 -28.72 -15.32
C ILE A 48 -53.49 -28.71 -16.20
N GLN A 49 -53.51 -29.53 -17.26
CA GLN A 49 -52.43 -29.62 -18.25
C GLN A 49 -52.66 -28.73 -19.47
N GLU A 50 -53.92 -28.54 -19.87
CA GLU A 50 -54.30 -27.65 -20.97
C GLU A 50 -54.18 -26.18 -20.57
N GLN A 51 -53.84 -25.31 -21.51
CA GLN A 51 -53.75 -23.87 -21.25
C GLN A 51 -55.14 -23.33 -20.86
N PRO A 52 -55.29 -22.72 -19.68
CA PRO A 52 -56.58 -22.24 -19.24
C PRO A 52 -56.97 -20.94 -19.96
N ASP A 53 -58.24 -20.84 -20.34
CA ASP A 53 -58.83 -19.60 -20.84
C ASP A 53 -59.20 -18.69 -19.66
N GLY A 54 -58.59 -17.51 -19.61
CA GLY A 54 -58.85 -16.56 -18.54
C GLY A 54 -58.03 -15.27 -18.64
N VAL A 55 -58.53 -14.23 -17.98
CA VAL A 55 -57.84 -12.95 -17.81
C VAL A 55 -57.22 -12.92 -16.42
N ILE A 56 -55.93 -12.61 -16.37
CA ILE A 56 -55.18 -12.41 -15.14
C ILE A 56 -55.10 -10.93 -14.83
N ASN A 57 -55.49 -10.57 -13.61
CA ASN A 57 -55.44 -9.22 -13.13
C ASN A 57 -54.13 -8.99 -12.37
N LEU A 58 -53.39 -7.95 -12.73
CA LEU A 58 -52.11 -7.60 -12.11
C LEU A 58 -51.92 -6.09 -11.97
N ASP A 59 -51.00 -5.66 -11.12
CA ASP A 59 -50.54 -4.27 -11.07
C ASP A 59 -49.02 -4.18 -10.87
N PHE A 60 -48.46 -2.99 -11.12
CA PHE A 60 -47.05 -2.68 -10.85
C PHE A 60 -46.92 -2.00 -9.47
N PRO A 61 -46.64 -2.76 -8.38
CA PRO A 61 -46.69 -2.29 -6.99
C PRO A 61 -45.87 -1.04 -6.70
N LEU A 62 -44.71 -0.91 -7.33
CA LEU A 62 -43.73 0.13 -7.03
C LEU A 62 -43.78 1.31 -7.99
N LEU A 63 -44.48 1.16 -9.13
CA LEU A 63 -44.56 2.19 -10.17
C LEU A 63 -45.96 2.80 -10.28
N ALA A 64 -46.99 1.96 -10.26
CA ALA A 64 -48.37 2.32 -10.51
C ALA A 64 -49.30 1.48 -9.63
N ALA A 65 -49.07 1.52 -8.31
CA ALA A 65 -49.90 0.80 -7.36
C ALA A 65 -51.38 1.17 -7.57
N LYS A 66 -52.26 0.16 -7.68
CA LYS A 66 -53.71 0.26 -7.91
C LYS A 66 -54.15 0.52 -9.35
N GLN A 67 -53.24 0.64 -10.32
CA GLN A 67 -53.61 0.58 -11.73
C GLN A 67 -53.69 -0.89 -12.15
N MET A 68 -54.91 -1.44 -12.11
CA MET A 68 -55.15 -2.83 -12.51
C MET A 68 -55.04 -2.99 -14.02
N LEU A 69 -54.20 -3.92 -14.46
CA LEU A 69 -53.99 -4.32 -15.85
C LEU A 69 -54.51 -5.73 -16.05
N ALA A 70 -55.04 -5.98 -17.24
CA ALA A 70 -55.49 -7.29 -17.69
C ALA A 70 -54.40 -7.94 -18.56
N ALA A 71 -54.16 -9.23 -18.33
CA ALA A 71 -53.24 -10.03 -19.12
C ALA A 71 -53.87 -11.36 -19.56
N LYS A 72 -53.58 -11.78 -20.78
CA LYS A 72 -53.96 -13.10 -21.31
C LYS A 72 -52.84 -14.09 -21.11
N ILE A 73 -53.18 -15.35 -20.90
CA ILE A 73 -52.19 -16.43 -20.87
C ILE A 73 -51.82 -16.77 -22.30
N ILE A 74 -50.54 -16.74 -22.63
CA ILE A 74 -50.02 -17.02 -23.98
C ILE A 74 -49.01 -18.16 -24.00
N PHE A 75 -48.48 -18.53 -22.83
CA PHE A 75 -47.57 -19.65 -22.67
C PHE A 75 -47.94 -20.42 -21.40
N TRP A 76 -47.99 -21.75 -21.50
CA TRP A 76 -48.44 -22.62 -20.43
C TRP A 76 -47.61 -23.89 -20.34
N ARG A 77 -46.92 -24.08 -19.22
CA ARG A 77 -46.15 -25.28 -18.92
C ARG A 77 -46.28 -25.60 -17.43
N PRO A 78 -47.34 -26.32 -17.03
CA PRO A 78 -47.62 -26.63 -15.63
C PRO A 78 -46.81 -27.85 -15.17
N VAL A 79 -46.75 -28.03 -13.85
CA VAL A 79 -46.05 -29.15 -13.21
C VAL A 79 -46.60 -30.49 -13.72
N ASN A 80 -45.77 -31.26 -14.43
CA ASN A 80 -46.09 -32.61 -14.90
C ASN A 80 -45.52 -33.66 -13.94
N PRO A 81 -46.35 -34.52 -13.31
CA PRO A 81 -45.88 -35.59 -12.41
C PRO A 81 -45.01 -36.68 -13.06
N ASN A 82 -45.03 -36.79 -14.40
CA ASN A 82 -44.37 -37.87 -15.15
C ASN A 82 -43.12 -37.42 -15.91
N GLU A 83 -42.77 -36.13 -15.89
CA GLU A 83 -41.62 -35.52 -16.57
C GLU A 83 -40.84 -34.61 -15.61
N ALA A 84 -39.71 -34.05 -16.05
CA ALA A 84 -38.98 -33.06 -15.24
C ALA A 84 -39.88 -31.84 -14.99
N PHE A 85 -40.16 -31.55 -13.71
CA PHE A 85 -41.13 -30.54 -13.29
C PHE A 85 -40.80 -29.13 -13.83
N GLU A 86 -41.70 -28.55 -14.61
CA GLU A 86 -41.65 -27.14 -15.02
C GLU A 86 -42.98 -26.47 -14.67
N ASP A 87 -42.92 -25.33 -13.96
CA ASP A 87 -44.07 -24.60 -13.40
C ASP A 87 -44.05 -23.15 -13.92
N ILE A 88 -44.32 -22.99 -15.22
CA ILE A 88 -44.06 -21.75 -15.96
C ILE A 88 -45.32 -21.31 -16.69
N ALA A 89 -45.68 -20.04 -16.57
CA ALA A 89 -46.71 -19.39 -17.37
C ALA A 89 -46.22 -18.04 -17.88
N GLY A 90 -46.53 -17.76 -19.14
CA GLY A 90 -46.30 -16.47 -19.78
C GLY A 90 -47.61 -15.75 -20.03
N LEU A 91 -47.64 -14.47 -19.68
CA LEU A 91 -48.79 -13.59 -19.80
C LEU A 91 -48.48 -12.46 -20.80
N GLU A 92 -49.46 -12.06 -21.60
CA GLU A 92 -49.40 -10.89 -22.49
C GLU A 92 -50.35 -9.81 -21.98
N LEU A 93 -49.83 -8.61 -21.75
CA LEU A 93 -50.60 -7.46 -21.31
C LEU A 93 -51.50 -6.95 -22.45
N GLU A 94 -52.78 -6.72 -22.15
CA GLU A 94 -53.75 -6.18 -23.12
C GLU A 94 -53.68 -4.65 -23.28
N THR A 95 -52.93 -3.99 -22.39
CA THR A 95 -52.85 -2.53 -22.29
C THR A 95 -51.39 -2.07 -22.26
N ALA A 96 -51.15 -0.80 -22.59
CA ALA A 96 -49.81 -0.23 -22.59
C ALA A 96 -49.20 -0.23 -21.17
N LEU A 97 -47.89 -0.43 -21.11
CA LEU A 97 -47.11 -0.37 -19.87
C LEU A 97 -47.13 1.04 -19.26
N PRO A 98 -47.00 1.15 -17.92
CA PRO A 98 -46.65 2.43 -17.30
C PRO A 98 -45.33 2.97 -17.90
N ASP A 99 -45.23 4.28 -18.12
CA ASP A 99 -44.10 4.94 -18.82
C ASP A 99 -42.72 4.63 -18.21
N THR A 100 -42.67 4.24 -16.94
CA THR A 100 -41.44 3.94 -16.19
C THR A 100 -41.14 2.44 -16.05
N ALA A 101 -42.04 1.55 -16.52
CA ALA A 101 -41.83 0.11 -16.42
C ALA A 101 -40.76 -0.35 -17.41
N GLN A 102 -39.84 -1.19 -16.94
CA GLN A 102 -38.76 -1.72 -17.77
C GLN A 102 -38.71 -3.24 -17.65
N PRO A 103 -38.50 -3.97 -18.77
CA PRO A 103 -38.27 -5.41 -18.72
C PRO A 103 -37.08 -5.76 -17.83
N ALA A 104 -37.21 -6.86 -17.09
CA ALA A 104 -36.13 -7.43 -16.32
C ALA A 104 -35.04 -7.98 -17.25
N GLN A 105 -33.78 -7.71 -16.91
CA GLN A 105 -32.64 -8.28 -17.61
C GLN A 105 -32.46 -9.75 -17.20
N LEU A 106 -32.83 -10.66 -18.09
CA LEU A 106 -32.66 -12.09 -17.90
C LEU A 106 -31.19 -12.47 -18.12
N VAL A 107 -30.57 -13.19 -17.16
CA VAL A 107 -29.19 -13.66 -17.28
C VAL A 107 -29.13 -15.19 -17.20
N THR A 108 -28.47 -15.82 -18.16
CA THR A 108 -28.26 -17.28 -18.16
C THR A 108 -26.85 -17.61 -17.64
N SER A 109 -26.78 -18.52 -16.66
CA SER A 109 -25.51 -19.07 -16.16
C SER A 109 -25.61 -20.58 -16.02
N GLU A 110 -24.49 -21.27 -16.27
CA GLU A 110 -24.35 -22.68 -15.96
C GLU A 110 -24.18 -22.86 -14.45
N ASP A 111 -23.41 -22.01 -13.77
CA ASP A 111 -23.20 -22.11 -12.33
C ASP A 111 -23.81 -20.92 -11.61
N LEU A 112 -24.60 -21.22 -10.59
CA LEU A 112 -25.24 -20.25 -9.69
C LEU A 112 -24.91 -20.57 -8.24
N TRP A 113 -24.09 -21.61 -7.99
CA TRP A 113 -23.83 -22.09 -6.65
C TRP A 113 -23.01 -21.07 -5.85
N GLY A 114 -23.46 -20.79 -4.63
CA GLY A 114 -22.79 -19.86 -3.73
C GLY A 114 -23.11 -18.39 -3.99
N HIS A 115 -23.84 -18.05 -5.05
CA HIS A 115 -24.16 -16.66 -5.37
C HIS A 115 -25.19 -16.08 -4.37
N PRO A 116 -24.98 -14.85 -3.89
CA PRO A 116 -25.98 -14.10 -3.13
C PRO A 116 -27.15 -13.67 -4.02
N PHE A 117 -28.37 -13.79 -3.50
CA PHE A 117 -29.59 -13.41 -4.22
C PHE A 117 -30.48 -12.46 -3.42
N ARG A 118 -31.35 -11.75 -4.16
CA ARG A 118 -32.50 -11.02 -3.61
C ARG A 118 -33.77 -11.32 -4.39
N VAL A 119 -34.89 -11.30 -3.69
CA VAL A 119 -36.22 -11.49 -4.27
C VAL A 119 -37.23 -10.59 -3.56
N LEU A 120 -38.17 -10.03 -4.30
CA LEU A 120 -39.27 -9.23 -3.77
C LEU A 120 -40.58 -9.99 -3.97
N GLY A 121 -41.23 -10.39 -2.87
CA GLY A 121 -42.51 -11.11 -2.89
C GLY A 121 -43.59 -10.39 -2.09
N PHE A 122 -44.82 -10.89 -2.17
CA PHE A 122 -46.02 -10.27 -1.58
C PHE A 122 -46.79 -11.27 -0.70
N PRO A 123 -46.23 -11.70 0.44
CA PRO A 123 -46.88 -12.64 1.32
C PRO A 123 -48.13 -12.06 2.00
N ALA A 124 -48.95 -12.92 2.58
CA ALA A 124 -50.18 -12.54 3.25
C ALA A 124 -49.92 -11.51 4.37
N GLY A 125 -50.68 -10.41 4.39
CA GLY A 125 -50.52 -9.33 5.36
C GLY A 125 -49.47 -8.28 4.97
N GLN A 126 -48.70 -8.50 3.91
CA GLN A 126 -47.66 -7.58 3.41
C GLN A 126 -47.92 -7.17 1.95
N PRO A 127 -49.05 -6.48 1.65
CA PRO A 127 -49.43 -6.14 0.28
C PRO A 127 -48.41 -5.22 -0.41
N ASN A 128 -47.62 -4.45 0.34
CA ASN A 128 -46.60 -3.54 -0.20
C ASN A 128 -45.28 -4.24 -0.58
N GLY A 129 -45.18 -5.55 -0.34
CA GLY A 129 -44.02 -6.36 -0.69
C GLY A 129 -42.96 -6.41 0.41
N VAL A 130 -42.25 -7.54 0.48
CA VAL A 130 -41.13 -7.78 1.39
C VAL A 130 -39.98 -8.37 0.60
N SER A 131 -38.77 -7.85 0.82
CA SER A 131 -37.55 -8.42 0.26
C SER A 131 -37.04 -9.56 1.12
N ALA A 132 -36.60 -10.64 0.47
CA ALA A 132 -35.82 -11.71 1.06
C ALA A 132 -34.47 -11.83 0.35
N SER A 133 -33.45 -12.26 1.07
CA SER A 133 -32.08 -12.43 0.57
C SER A 133 -31.45 -13.69 1.14
N GLY A 134 -30.53 -14.30 0.41
CA GLY A 134 -29.85 -15.51 0.87
C GLY A 134 -28.77 -15.95 -0.11
N VAL A 135 -28.41 -17.23 -0.07
CA VAL A 135 -27.40 -17.82 -0.96
C VAL A 135 -28.03 -18.96 -1.76
N LEU A 136 -27.71 -19.01 -3.06
CA LEU A 136 -28.12 -20.09 -3.95
C LEU A 136 -27.29 -21.35 -3.63
N ARG A 137 -27.96 -22.45 -3.23
CA ARG A 137 -27.33 -23.71 -2.81
C ARG A 137 -27.76 -24.87 -3.70
N SER A 138 -26.82 -25.81 -3.90
CA SER A 138 -26.93 -27.14 -4.53
C SER A 138 -27.98 -27.35 -5.64
N ARG A 139 -27.55 -27.91 -6.79
CA ARG A 139 -28.49 -28.47 -7.78
C ARG A 139 -29.14 -29.72 -7.20
N ILE A 140 -30.47 -29.73 -7.10
CA ILE A 140 -31.22 -30.93 -6.73
C ILE A 140 -31.60 -31.67 -8.02
N ALA A 141 -31.91 -32.98 -7.94
CA ALA A 141 -32.48 -33.72 -9.07
C ALA A 141 -33.63 -32.92 -9.71
N ASN A 142 -33.64 -32.82 -11.05
CA ASN A 142 -34.52 -31.99 -11.89
C ASN A 142 -34.10 -30.52 -12.13
N ASN A 143 -32.81 -30.18 -12.01
CA ASN A 143 -32.22 -28.89 -12.45
C ASN A 143 -32.64 -27.62 -11.68
N TRP A 144 -33.44 -27.73 -10.62
CA TRP A 144 -33.79 -26.62 -9.73
C TRP A 144 -32.68 -26.37 -8.70
N VAL A 145 -32.54 -25.13 -8.26
CA VAL A 145 -31.56 -24.72 -7.23
C VAL A 145 -32.30 -24.39 -5.92
N GLN A 146 -31.73 -24.78 -4.78
CA GLN A 146 -32.32 -24.54 -3.46
C GLN A 146 -31.91 -23.16 -2.93
N LEU A 147 -32.84 -22.49 -2.23
CA LEU A 147 -32.58 -21.23 -1.54
C LEU A 147 -32.33 -21.51 -0.05
N GLU A 148 -31.19 -21.07 0.50
CA GLU A 148 -30.90 -21.15 1.94
C GLU A 148 -30.92 -19.73 2.56
N ASP A 149 -31.76 -19.56 3.58
CA ASP A 149 -31.94 -18.33 4.33
C ASP A 149 -30.87 -18.22 5.42
N VAL A 150 -30.13 -17.11 5.45
CA VAL A 150 -29.06 -16.91 6.45
C VAL A 150 -29.70 -16.47 7.76
N LYS A 151 -29.45 -17.22 8.84
CA LYS A 151 -29.99 -17.05 10.20
C LYS A 151 -29.73 -15.65 10.82
N GLN A 152 -30.47 -14.62 10.43
CA GLN A 152 -30.78 -13.35 11.13
C GLN A 152 -32.16 -12.86 10.61
N PRO A 153 -32.88 -11.85 11.17
CA PRO A 153 -34.34 -11.77 11.06
C PRO A 153 -34.82 -11.30 9.67
N GLY A 154 -34.71 -12.17 8.66
CA GLY A 154 -35.28 -12.06 7.33
C GLY A 154 -36.58 -12.86 7.24
N TYR A 155 -37.47 -12.45 6.32
CA TYR A 155 -38.71 -13.17 6.04
C TYR A 155 -38.39 -14.46 5.28
N ARG A 156 -38.86 -15.60 5.79
CA ARG A 156 -38.75 -16.89 5.08
C ARG A 156 -39.60 -16.87 3.81
N LEU A 157 -39.11 -17.51 2.76
CA LEU A 157 -39.83 -17.65 1.49
C LEU A 157 -41.09 -18.51 1.69
N GLU A 158 -42.25 -17.88 1.51
CA GLU A 158 -43.58 -18.45 1.76
C GLU A 158 -44.55 -18.14 0.59
N PRO A 159 -45.79 -18.68 0.59
CA PRO A 159 -46.78 -18.36 -0.44
C PRO A 159 -46.97 -16.84 -0.61
N GLY A 160 -46.74 -16.34 -1.82
CA GLY A 160 -46.65 -14.91 -2.16
C GLY A 160 -45.32 -14.50 -2.79
N PHE A 161 -44.26 -15.29 -2.62
CA PHE A 161 -42.99 -15.16 -3.35
C PHE A 161 -42.96 -15.94 -4.67
N SER A 162 -43.88 -16.89 -4.87
CA SER A 162 -43.97 -17.64 -6.13
C SER A 162 -44.19 -16.73 -7.33
N GLY A 163 -43.41 -16.98 -8.39
CA GLY A 163 -43.40 -16.19 -9.61
C GLY A 163 -42.54 -14.92 -9.54
N ALA A 164 -41.95 -14.60 -8.39
CA ALA A 164 -41.07 -13.44 -8.26
C ALA A 164 -39.73 -13.66 -8.98
N PRO A 165 -39.14 -12.60 -9.57
CA PRO A 165 -37.80 -12.65 -10.14
C PRO A 165 -36.76 -12.78 -9.02
N VAL A 166 -35.85 -13.75 -9.17
CA VAL A 166 -34.68 -13.90 -8.31
C VAL A 166 -33.52 -13.13 -8.94
N TRP A 167 -33.15 -12.02 -8.31
CA TRP A 167 -32.01 -11.21 -8.68
C TRP A 167 -30.73 -11.81 -8.12
N ASP A 168 -29.74 -12.00 -8.99
CA ASP A 168 -28.41 -12.45 -8.64
C ASP A 168 -27.49 -11.23 -8.53
N GLU A 169 -26.91 -11.02 -7.34
CA GLU A 169 -26.08 -9.84 -7.06
C GLU A 169 -24.69 -9.94 -7.72
N GLU A 170 -24.24 -11.13 -8.14
CA GLU A 170 -22.98 -11.28 -8.88
C GLU A 170 -23.16 -11.02 -10.37
N LEU A 171 -24.23 -11.56 -10.94
CA LEU A 171 -24.58 -11.44 -12.35
C LEU A 171 -25.28 -10.12 -12.68
N GLN A 172 -25.77 -9.39 -11.67
CA GLN A 172 -26.50 -8.13 -11.80
C GLN A 172 -27.70 -8.26 -12.77
N GLY A 173 -28.49 -9.32 -12.58
CA GLY A 173 -29.66 -9.62 -13.40
C GLY A 173 -30.53 -10.72 -12.81
N VAL A 174 -31.64 -11.03 -13.48
CA VAL A 174 -32.56 -12.09 -13.05
C VAL A 174 -31.99 -13.45 -13.47
N ALA A 175 -31.53 -14.22 -12.49
CA ALA A 175 -30.97 -15.56 -12.67
C ALA A 175 -32.03 -16.68 -12.64
N GLY A 176 -33.27 -16.33 -12.29
CA GLY A 176 -34.42 -17.23 -12.43
C GLY A 176 -35.67 -16.73 -11.74
N MET A 177 -36.65 -17.62 -11.61
CA MET A 177 -37.97 -17.34 -11.02
C MET A 177 -38.17 -18.18 -9.76
N ALA A 178 -38.64 -17.55 -8.68
CA ALA A 178 -38.87 -18.20 -7.40
C ALA A 178 -40.11 -19.11 -7.43
N VAL A 179 -39.99 -20.30 -6.84
CA VAL A 179 -41.07 -21.26 -6.63
C VAL A 179 -41.09 -21.64 -5.15
N ALA A 180 -42.08 -21.15 -4.42
CA ALA A 180 -42.30 -21.59 -3.04
C ALA A 180 -43.05 -22.93 -3.06
N ALA A 181 -42.35 -24.03 -2.78
CA ALA A 181 -42.96 -25.35 -2.78
C ALA A 181 -43.56 -25.70 -1.40
N GLU A 182 -44.87 -25.91 -1.33
CA GLU A 182 -45.46 -26.77 -0.30
C GLU A 182 -45.24 -28.23 -0.70
N MET A 183 -43.99 -28.72 -0.59
CA MET A 183 -43.77 -30.15 -0.71
C MET A 183 -44.32 -30.84 0.54
N ASN A 184 -45.22 -31.82 0.35
CA ASN A 184 -45.85 -32.67 1.37
C ASN A 184 -44.86 -33.53 2.18
N ARG A 185 -43.85 -32.92 2.81
CA ARG A 185 -43.06 -33.51 3.89
C ARG A 185 -43.23 -32.59 5.09
N ALA A 186 -43.83 -33.12 6.15
CA ALA A 186 -44.36 -32.38 7.28
C ALA A 186 -43.37 -31.41 7.98
N ASP A 187 -42.06 -31.49 7.69
CA ASP A 187 -41.03 -30.77 8.46
C ASP A 187 -39.99 -30.00 7.62
N VAL A 188 -40.12 -29.91 6.28
CA VAL A 188 -39.17 -29.13 5.44
C VAL A 188 -39.91 -28.28 4.40
N LYS A 189 -40.12 -26.99 4.70
CA LYS A 189 -40.52 -25.97 3.71
C LYS A 189 -39.26 -25.45 3.01
N ALA A 190 -38.93 -25.98 1.85
CA ALA A 190 -37.82 -25.51 1.02
C ALA A 190 -38.36 -24.68 -0.16
N ALA A 191 -37.74 -23.54 -0.43
CA ALA A 191 -38.01 -22.73 -1.61
C ALA A 191 -36.96 -23.02 -2.70
N PHE A 192 -37.40 -22.95 -3.95
CA PHE A 192 -36.59 -23.29 -5.12
C PHE A 192 -36.61 -22.16 -6.14
N ILE A 193 -35.66 -22.21 -7.07
CA ILE A 193 -35.63 -21.34 -8.24
C ILE A 193 -35.68 -22.20 -9.51
N ILE A 194 -36.47 -21.77 -10.49
CA ILE A 194 -36.37 -22.21 -11.88
C ILE A 194 -35.36 -21.29 -12.57
N PRO A 195 -34.13 -21.76 -12.89
CA PRO A 195 -33.10 -20.91 -13.46
C PRO A 195 -33.51 -20.34 -14.82
N THR A 196 -33.04 -19.14 -15.15
CA THR A 196 -33.36 -18.45 -16.41
C THR A 196 -33.08 -19.30 -17.64
N ARG A 197 -32.03 -20.15 -17.63
CA ARG A 197 -31.77 -21.09 -18.72
C ARG A 197 -32.95 -22.04 -19.00
N ILE A 198 -33.67 -22.48 -17.96
CA ILE A 198 -34.83 -23.35 -18.11
C ILE A 198 -36.00 -22.53 -18.64
N LEU A 199 -36.20 -21.32 -18.13
CA LEU A 199 -37.25 -20.40 -18.59
C LEU A 199 -37.12 -20.11 -20.09
N VAL A 200 -35.90 -19.80 -20.53
CA VAL A 200 -35.56 -19.51 -21.94
C VAL A 200 -35.70 -20.76 -22.81
N ASN A 201 -35.19 -21.92 -22.37
CA ASN A 201 -35.37 -23.18 -23.10
C ASN A 201 -36.84 -23.61 -23.20
N ALA A 202 -37.66 -23.28 -22.20
CA ALA A 202 -39.07 -23.61 -22.18
C ALA A 202 -39.89 -22.69 -23.09
N TRP A 203 -39.54 -21.39 -23.13
CA TRP A 203 -40.23 -20.37 -23.92
C TRP A 203 -39.24 -19.60 -24.80
N SER A 204 -39.10 -20.02 -26.06
CA SER A 204 -38.12 -19.50 -27.01
C SER A 204 -38.24 -18.01 -27.32
N ASP A 205 -39.40 -17.39 -27.12
CA ASP A 205 -39.56 -15.93 -27.31
C ASP A 205 -38.76 -15.11 -26.29
N LEU A 206 -38.24 -15.76 -25.24
CA LEU A 206 -37.33 -15.16 -24.26
C LEU A 206 -35.85 -15.19 -24.70
N ASP A 207 -35.48 -15.91 -25.77
CA ASP A 207 -34.09 -16.00 -26.23
C ASP A 207 -33.51 -14.62 -26.57
N GLU A 208 -34.30 -13.75 -27.21
CA GLU A 208 -33.86 -12.39 -27.57
C GLU A 208 -33.71 -11.46 -26.36
N GLN A 209 -34.27 -11.84 -25.20
CA GLN A 209 -34.27 -11.05 -23.96
C GLN A 209 -33.22 -11.53 -22.95
N ALA A 210 -32.69 -12.75 -23.15
CA ALA A 210 -31.72 -13.36 -22.25
C ALA A 210 -30.29 -13.03 -22.68
N ILE A 211 -29.50 -12.56 -21.72
CA ILE A 211 -28.08 -12.28 -21.91
C ILE A 211 -27.26 -13.44 -21.33
N PRO A 212 -26.30 -13.99 -22.09
CA PRO A 212 -25.39 -14.99 -21.54
C PRO A 212 -24.51 -14.39 -20.45
N SER A 213 -24.02 -15.24 -19.56
CA SER A 213 -23.07 -14.81 -18.52
C SER A 213 -21.89 -14.07 -19.14
N CYS A 214 -21.50 -12.96 -18.52
CA CYS A 214 -20.44 -12.10 -19.04
C CYS A 214 -19.11 -12.87 -19.12
N PRO A 215 -18.48 -12.96 -20.30
CA PRO A 215 -17.21 -13.69 -20.44
C PRO A 215 -16.01 -12.86 -19.93
N TYR A 216 -16.19 -11.54 -19.84
CA TYR A 216 -15.18 -10.59 -19.35
C TYR A 216 -15.23 -10.51 -17.82
N ARG A 217 -14.07 -10.33 -17.19
CA ARG A 217 -13.91 -10.42 -15.71
C ARG A 217 -13.74 -9.07 -15.03
N GLY A 218 -13.86 -7.97 -15.77
CA GLY A 218 -13.74 -6.62 -15.25
C GLY A 218 -12.36 -6.37 -14.65
N LEU A 219 -12.30 -6.09 -13.34
CA LEU A 219 -11.03 -5.84 -12.65
C LEU A 219 -10.44 -7.09 -11.99
N PHE A 220 -11.13 -8.24 -12.08
CA PHE A 220 -10.63 -9.49 -11.55
C PHE A 220 -9.69 -10.17 -12.55
N ALA A 221 -8.73 -10.91 -12.00
CA ALA A 221 -7.94 -11.83 -12.81
C ALA A 221 -8.81 -13.02 -13.24
N PHE A 222 -8.57 -13.54 -14.45
CA PHE A 222 -9.16 -14.81 -14.87
C PHE A 222 -8.61 -15.93 -13.99
N ARG A 223 -9.49 -16.84 -13.59
CA ARG A 223 -9.17 -18.04 -12.81
C ARG A 223 -9.35 -19.29 -13.65
N GLU A 224 -9.08 -20.45 -13.06
CA GLU A 224 -9.13 -21.75 -13.75
C GLU A 224 -10.51 -22.02 -14.39
N GLN A 225 -11.60 -21.66 -13.69
CA GLN A 225 -12.96 -21.79 -14.20
C GLN A 225 -13.26 -20.89 -15.42
N ASP A 226 -12.50 -19.82 -15.59
CA ASP A 226 -12.68 -18.85 -16.66
C ASP A 226 -11.86 -19.22 -17.92
N ALA A 227 -11.12 -20.33 -17.91
CA ALA A 227 -10.19 -20.73 -18.97
C ALA A 227 -10.83 -20.75 -20.37
N LYS A 228 -12.12 -21.11 -20.48
CA LYS A 228 -12.87 -21.12 -21.75
C LYS A 228 -13.03 -19.73 -22.38
N PHE A 229 -12.90 -18.66 -21.59
CA PHE A 229 -13.00 -17.27 -22.03
C PHE A 229 -11.64 -16.57 -22.12
N PHE A 230 -10.55 -17.26 -21.79
CA PHE A 230 -9.20 -16.69 -21.76
C PHE A 230 -8.48 -16.87 -23.10
N PHE A 231 -8.42 -15.79 -23.90
CA PHE A 231 -7.83 -15.79 -25.25
C PHE A 231 -6.68 -14.79 -25.40
N GLY A 232 -5.87 -14.96 -26.44
CA GLY A 232 -4.79 -14.04 -26.81
C GLY A 232 -3.48 -14.25 -26.04
N ARG A 233 -3.36 -15.32 -25.26
CA ARG A 233 -2.13 -15.67 -24.51
C ARG A 233 -1.70 -17.12 -24.74
N GLU A 234 -2.19 -17.75 -25.80
CA GLU A 234 -1.95 -19.15 -26.13
C GLU A 234 -0.46 -19.41 -26.32
N THR A 235 0.23 -18.63 -27.15
CA THR A 235 1.68 -18.79 -27.41
C THR A 235 2.53 -18.63 -26.16
N PHE A 236 2.21 -17.63 -25.31
CA PHE A 236 2.94 -17.44 -24.05
C PHE A 236 2.66 -18.58 -23.07
N THR A 237 1.42 -19.08 -23.01
CA THR A 237 1.04 -20.20 -22.15
C THR A 237 1.78 -21.47 -22.57
N GLU A 238 1.84 -21.79 -23.86
CA GLU A 238 2.59 -22.92 -24.39
C GLU A 238 4.08 -22.82 -24.05
N GLN A 239 4.67 -21.63 -24.17
CA GLN A 239 6.04 -21.37 -23.75
C GLN A 239 6.23 -21.66 -22.25
N LEU A 240 5.31 -21.19 -21.40
CA LEU A 240 5.39 -21.41 -19.96
C LEU A 240 5.29 -22.89 -19.58
N VAL A 241 4.37 -23.63 -20.22
CA VAL A 241 4.26 -25.10 -20.07
C VAL A 241 5.57 -25.79 -20.47
N ALA A 242 6.18 -25.40 -21.59
CA ALA A 242 7.44 -25.99 -22.06
C ALA A 242 8.61 -25.74 -21.10
N VAL A 243 8.66 -24.56 -20.46
CA VAL A 243 9.71 -24.19 -19.51
C VAL A 243 9.55 -24.96 -18.20
N VAL A 244 8.32 -25.07 -17.66
CA VAL A 244 8.04 -25.79 -16.40
C VAL A 244 8.38 -27.27 -16.47
N GLN A 245 8.33 -27.86 -17.67
CA GLN A 245 8.74 -29.26 -17.84
C GLN A 245 10.25 -29.47 -17.66
N ARG A 246 11.08 -28.42 -17.76
CA ARG A 246 12.55 -28.50 -17.79
C ARG A 246 13.23 -27.85 -16.58
N GLN A 247 12.54 -26.96 -15.88
CA GLN A 247 13.12 -26.17 -14.79
C GLN A 247 12.36 -26.41 -13.48
N PRO A 248 13.06 -26.58 -12.34
CA PRO A 248 12.43 -26.70 -11.03
C PRO A 248 11.93 -25.36 -10.48
N LEU A 249 12.40 -24.24 -11.04
CA LEU A 249 11.98 -22.88 -10.72
C LEU A 249 11.62 -22.15 -12.01
N VAL A 250 10.50 -21.43 -12.02
CA VAL A 250 10.11 -20.52 -13.12
C VAL A 250 9.53 -19.23 -12.54
N ALA A 251 10.05 -18.09 -12.98
CA ALA A 251 9.56 -16.77 -12.61
C ALA A 251 8.84 -16.12 -13.78
N VAL A 252 7.53 -15.88 -13.65
CA VAL A 252 6.73 -15.10 -14.60
C VAL A 252 6.82 -13.63 -14.23
N ILE A 253 7.58 -12.85 -15.01
CA ILE A 253 7.92 -11.45 -14.70
C ILE A 253 7.21 -10.50 -15.66
N GLY A 254 6.54 -9.48 -15.13
CA GLY A 254 5.86 -8.47 -15.96
C GLY A 254 5.34 -7.28 -15.17
N SER A 255 5.00 -6.19 -15.86
CA SER A 255 4.44 -4.97 -15.25
C SER A 255 3.13 -5.23 -14.51
N SER A 256 2.71 -4.30 -13.64
CA SER A 256 1.38 -4.34 -13.04
C SER A 256 0.29 -4.31 -14.14
N GLY A 257 -0.79 -5.07 -13.97
CA GLY A 257 -1.89 -5.14 -14.95
C GLY A 257 -1.59 -5.89 -16.25
N SER A 258 -0.40 -6.50 -16.44
CA SER A 258 -0.06 -7.22 -17.69
C SER A 258 -0.75 -8.58 -17.88
N GLY A 259 -1.52 -9.03 -16.88
CA GLY A 259 -2.24 -10.31 -16.90
C GLY A 259 -1.48 -11.51 -16.33
N LYS A 260 -0.41 -11.31 -15.53
CA LYS A 260 0.39 -12.40 -14.92
C LYS A 260 -0.48 -13.47 -14.24
N SER A 261 -1.32 -13.06 -13.29
CA SER A 261 -2.19 -13.99 -12.55
C SER A 261 -3.20 -14.67 -13.49
N SER A 262 -3.80 -13.94 -14.44
CA SER A 262 -4.72 -14.51 -15.44
C SER A 262 -4.04 -15.58 -16.31
N VAL A 263 -2.84 -15.31 -16.82
CA VAL A 263 -2.06 -16.28 -17.61
C VAL A 263 -1.75 -17.53 -16.79
N VAL A 264 -1.32 -17.35 -15.54
CA VAL A 264 -0.98 -18.48 -14.66
C VAL A 264 -2.21 -19.33 -14.37
N PHE A 265 -3.33 -18.74 -13.95
CA PHE A 265 -4.49 -19.50 -13.47
C PHE A 265 -5.49 -19.91 -14.56
N ALA A 266 -5.65 -19.14 -15.64
CA ALA A 266 -6.63 -19.41 -16.69
C ALA A 266 -6.01 -19.96 -17.98
N GLY A 267 -4.70 -19.74 -18.20
CA GLY A 267 -3.96 -20.35 -19.30
C GLY A 267 -3.19 -21.59 -18.85
N PHE A 268 -2.20 -21.38 -17.99
CA PHE A 268 -1.16 -22.36 -17.67
C PHE A 268 -1.63 -23.52 -16.79
N VAL A 269 -2.27 -23.24 -15.65
CA VAL A 269 -2.75 -24.27 -14.72
C VAL A 269 -3.75 -25.25 -15.39
N PRO A 270 -4.78 -24.79 -16.14
CA PRO A 270 -5.70 -25.69 -16.83
C PRO A 270 -5.00 -26.64 -17.80
N GLN A 271 -4.03 -26.15 -18.59
CA GLN A 271 -3.29 -26.98 -19.54
C GLN A 271 -2.49 -28.08 -18.84
N LEU A 272 -1.90 -27.80 -17.67
CA LEU A 272 -1.21 -28.83 -16.89
C LEU A 272 -2.18 -29.82 -16.24
N ARG A 273 -3.31 -29.37 -15.72
CA ARG A 273 -4.33 -30.30 -15.17
C ARG A 273 -4.86 -31.26 -16.23
N GLN A 274 -5.00 -30.81 -17.47
CA GLN A 274 -5.42 -31.67 -18.59
C GLN A 274 -4.41 -32.79 -18.90
N GLN A 275 -3.12 -32.64 -18.54
CA GLN A 275 -2.13 -33.71 -18.67
C GLN A 275 -2.35 -34.85 -17.67
N GLY A 276 -2.99 -34.56 -16.53
CA GLY A 276 -3.43 -35.55 -15.53
C GLY A 276 -2.34 -36.03 -14.56
N ASP A 277 -1.10 -35.59 -14.70
CA ASP A 277 0.06 -36.00 -13.90
C ASP A 277 0.53 -34.93 -12.89
N TRP A 278 -0.20 -33.82 -12.75
CA TRP A 278 0.17 -32.70 -11.87
C TRP A 278 -0.75 -32.55 -10.66
N LEU A 279 -0.13 -32.47 -9.47
CA LEU A 279 -0.73 -31.88 -8.28
C LEU A 279 -0.40 -30.40 -8.24
N ILE A 280 -1.41 -29.55 -8.30
CA ILE A 280 -1.23 -28.10 -8.39
C ILE A 280 -1.90 -27.44 -7.20
N ASN A 281 -1.11 -26.66 -6.45
CA ASN A 281 -1.61 -25.72 -5.44
C ASN A 281 -0.96 -24.35 -5.57
N SER A 282 -1.62 -23.34 -5.00
CA SER A 282 -1.15 -21.97 -5.06
C SER A 282 -1.30 -21.25 -3.73
N PHE A 283 -0.44 -20.27 -3.47
CA PHE A 283 -0.53 -19.38 -2.33
C PHE A 283 -0.06 -17.98 -2.69
N ARG A 284 -0.27 -17.03 -1.78
CA ARG A 284 0.35 -15.71 -1.80
C ARG A 284 1.22 -15.54 -0.56
N PRO A 285 2.47 -15.05 -0.66
CA PRO A 285 3.34 -14.94 0.50
C PRO A 285 2.76 -14.11 1.65
N GLY A 286 2.17 -12.94 1.38
CA GLY A 286 1.62 -12.07 2.42
C GLY A 286 2.63 -11.67 3.51
N GLU A 287 2.10 -11.25 4.67
CA GLU A 287 2.90 -10.90 5.85
C GLU A 287 3.54 -12.12 6.55
N ARG A 288 2.90 -13.29 6.45
CA ARG A 288 3.30 -14.54 7.13
C ARG A 288 3.55 -15.64 6.09
N PRO A 289 4.68 -15.60 5.37
CA PRO A 289 4.92 -16.46 4.20
C PRO A 289 4.91 -17.96 4.53
N PHE A 290 5.46 -18.35 5.68
CA PHE A 290 5.43 -19.75 6.13
C PHE A 290 4.02 -20.27 6.43
N ARG A 291 3.15 -19.41 6.97
CA ARG A 291 1.77 -19.79 7.28
C ARG A 291 0.95 -19.98 6.01
N ASN A 292 1.08 -19.07 5.05
CA ASN A 292 0.38 -19.16 3.77
C ASN A 292 0.88 -20.33 2.92
N LEU A 293 2.17 -20.63 2.98
CA LEU A 293 2.74 -21.85 2.41
C LEU A 293 2.16 -23.11 3.07
N ALA A 294 2.14 -23.16 4.41
CA ALA A 294 1.56 -24.28 5.14
C ALA A 294 0.07 -24.48 4.81
N ALA A 295 -0.71 -23.39 4.71
CA ALA A 295 -2.11 -23.43 4.30
C ALA A 295 -2.33 -24.07 2.93
N ALA A 296 -1.40 -23.87 1.99
CA ALA A 296 -1.43 -24.53 0.69
C ALA A 296 -0.92 -25.98 0.71
N LEU A 297 -0.11 -26.39 1.69
CA LEU A 297 0.47 -27.74 1.73
C LEU A 297 -0.35 -28.72 2.58
N VAL A 298 -0.97 -28.27 3.67
CA VAL A 298 -1.76 -29.11 4.59
C VAL A 298 -2.87 -29.90 3.87
N PRO A 299 -3.68 -29.31 2.96
CA PRO A 299 -4.70 -30.05 2.23
C PRO A 299 -4.15 -31.22 1.39
N LEU A 300 -2.88 -31.14 0.96
CA LEU A 300 -2.22 -32.20 0.19
C LEU A 300 -1.62 -33.28 1.09
N LEU A 301 -1.31 -32.93 2.35
CA LEU A 301 -0.84 -33.88 3.36
C LEU A 301 -2.00 -34.67 3.95
N GLU A 302 -3.10 -34.01 4.33
CA GLU A 302 -4.22 -34.63 5.03
C GLU A 302 -5.56 -34.20 4.43
N THR A 303 -6.18 -35.07 3.63
CA THR A 303 -7.37 -34.76 2.83
C THR A 303 -8.70 -34.91 3.58
N GLN A 304 -8.70 -35.35 4.84
CA GLN A 304 -9.90 -35.67 5.63
C GLN A 304 -9.93 -35.02 7.02
N MET A 305 -9.43 -33.79 7.15
CA MET A 305 -9.47 -33.05 8.43
C MET A 305 -10.73 -32.17 8.56
N SER A 306 -11.16 -31.91 9.80
CA SER A 306 -12.12 -30.85 10.08
C SER A 306 -11.50 -29.47 9.86
N GLU A 307 -12.31 -28.44 9.56
CA GLU A 307 -11.82 -27.06 9.36
C GLU A 307 -11.02 -26.55 10.59
N THR A 308 -11.44 -26.93 11.80
CA THR A 308 -10.76 -26.56 13.05
C THR A 308 -9.40 -27.24 13.23
N ASP A 309 -9.30 -28.52 12.88
CA ASP A 309 -8.02 -29.25 13.00
C ASP A 309 -7.02 -28.79 11.93
N GLN A 310 -7.54 -28.44 10.75
CA GLN A 310 -6.73 -27.92 9.66
C GLN A 310 -6.02 -26.61 10.06
N LEU A 311 -6.72 -25.69 10.73
CA LEU A 311 -6.12 -24.45 11.24
C LEU A 311 -4.99 -24.71 12.26
N ALA A 312 -5.15 -25.71 13.13
CA ALA A 312 -4.13 -26.08 14.11
C ALA A 312 -2.88 -26.65 13.43
N GLU A 313 -3.05 -27.55 12.46
CA GLU A 313 -1.94 -28.14 11.72
C GLU A 313 -1.24 -27.13 10.80
N ILE A 314 -1.96 -26.17 10.21
CA ILE A 314 -1.34 -25.05 9.46
C ILE A 314 -0.37 -24.28 10.34
N ASN A 315 -0.79 -23.88 11.53
CA ASN A 315 0.06 -23.10 12.44
C ASN A 315 1.26 -23.91 12.93
N LYS A 316 1.07 -25.20 13.19
CA LYS A 316 2.13 -26.13 13.60
C LYS A 316 3.17 -26.33 12.49
N LEU A 317 2.72 -26.63 11.26
CA LEU A 317 3.60 -26.81 10.11
C LEU A 317 4.36 -25.53 9.77
N ALA A 318 3.69 -24.38 9.81
CA ALA A 318 4.32 -23.08 9.60
C ALA A 318 5.45 -22.82 10.61
N LYS A 319 5.21 -23.13 11.89
CA LYS A 319 6.21 -22.99 12.95
C LYS A 319 7.41 -23.91 12.73
N THR A 320 7.18 -25.19 12.40
CA THR A 320 8.27 -26.15 12.17
C THR A 320 9.09 -25.82 10.94
N LEU A 321 8.45 -25.36 9.85
CA LEU A 321 9.16 -24.89 8.65
C LEU A 321 10.02 -23.65 8.95
N ARG A 322 9.49 -22.70 9.75
CA ARG A 322 10.21 -21.50 10.16
C ARG A 322 11.42 -21.79 11.04
N LEU A 323 11.31 -22.76 11.95
CA LEU A 323 12.39 -23.17 12.85
C LEU A 323 13.42 -24.10 12.17
N GLY A 324 13.09 -24.65 11.00
CA GLY A 324 13.92 -25.64 10.30
C GLY A 324 13.84 -27.05 10.89
N ASP A 325 12.90 -27.33 11.80
CA ASP A 325 12.68 -28.66 12.39
C ASP A 325 12.21 -29.68 11.34
N VAL A 326 11.47 -29.20 10.35
CA VAL A 326 11.01 -29.95 9.17
C VAL A 326 11.29 -29.08 7.96
N THR A 327 11.90 -29.64 6.92
CA THR A 327 12.17 -28.90 5.68
C THR A 327 11.00 -28.98 4.71
N LEU A 328 10.87 -27.99 3.82
CA LEU A 328 9.95 -28.07 2.69
C LEU A 328 10.25 -29.29 1.82
N GLN A 329 11.53 -29.67 1.72
CA GLN A 329 11.94 -30.87 1.01
C GLN A 329 11.27 -32.13 1.59
N ASP A 330 11.24 -32.27 2.92
CA ASP A 330 10.60 -33.41 3.61
C ASP A 330 9.09 -33.42 3.38
N VAL A 331 8.45 -32.25 3.46
CA VAL A 331 7.01 -32.10 3.21
C VAL A 331 6.66 -32.49 1.77
N VAL A 332 7.42 -31.99 0.79
CA VAL A 332 7.20 -32.29 -0.63
C VAL A 332 7.41 -33.78 -0.91
N LYS A 333 8.49 -34.38 -0.38
CA LYS A 333 8.70 -35.84 -0.49
C LYS A 333 7.51 -36.62 0.06
N ARG A 334 6.99 -36.22 1.22
CA ARG A 334 5.83 -36.87 1.83
C ARG A 334 4.56 -36.75 1.00
N ILE A 335 4.32 -35.60 0.38
CA ILE A 335 3.18 -35.40 -0.54
C ILE A 335 3.32 -36.30 -1.77
N LEU A 336 4.52 -36.36 -2.36
CA LEU A 336 4.79 -37.18 -3.54
C LEU A 336 4.73 -38.68 -3.25
N GLU A 337 5.14 -39.12 -2.05
CA GLU A 337 4.97 -40.51 -1.58
C GLU A 337 3.49 -40.92 -1.49
N LYS A 338 2.63 -40.03 -0.97
CA LYS A 338 1.18 -40.28 -0.87
C LYS A 338 0.48 -40.29 -2.22
N ASN A 339 1.04 -39.58 -3.21
CA ASN A 339 0.46 -39.40 -4.54
C ASN A 339 1.42 -39.95 -5.61
N SER A 340 1.84 -41.20 -5.44
CA SER A 340 2.78 -41.86 -6.34
C SER A 340 2.30 -41.79 -7.80
N SER A 341 3.14 -41.31 -8.71
CA SER A 341 2.86 -41.01 -10.13
C SER A 341 2.43 -39.58 -10.46
N THR A 342 2.58 -38.64 -9.53
CA THR A 342 2.30 -37.21 -9.79
C THR A 342 3.53 -36.32 -9.59
N ARG A 343 3.54 -35.17 -10.27
CA ARG A 343 4.48 -34.06 -10.10
C ARG A 343 3.80 -32.96 -9.28
N LEU A 344 4.51 -32.36 -8.34
CA LEU A 344 3.98 -31.25 -7.54
C LEU A 344 4.39 -29.92 -8.17
N LEU A 345 3.39 -29.12 -8.54
CA LEU A 345 3.54 -27.72 -8.90
C LEU A 345 3.02 -26.85 -7.76
N LEU A 346 3.87 -25.98 -7.25
CA LEU A 346 3.48 -24.93 -6.32
C LEU A 346 3.59 -23.56 -6.97
N VAL A 347 2.51 -22.79 -6.94
CA VAL A 347 2.43 -21.45 -7.54
C VAL A 347 2.40 -20.39 -6.44
N ALA A 348 3.36 -19.47 -6.43
CA ALA A 348 3.30 -18.26 -5.61
C ALA A 348 2.87 -17.06 -6.46
N ASP A 349 1.61 -16.64 -6.31
CA ASP A 349 1.10 -15.43 -6.96
C ASP A 349 1.45 -14.18 -6.13
N GLN A 350 1.59 -13.04 -6.78
CA GLN A 350 1.99 -11.77 -6.15
C GLN A 350 3.23 -11.90 -5.26
N PHE A 351 4.30 -12.49 -5.79
CA PHE A 351 5.51 -12.79 -5.02
C PHE A 351 6.19 -11.52 -4.46
N GLU A 352 5.91 -10.34 -5.02
CA GLU A 352 6.30 -9.05 -4.47
C GLU A 352 5.84 -8.83 -3.02
N GLU A 353 4.74 -9.47 -2.59
CA GLU A 353 4.24 -9.40 -1.20
C GLU A 353 5.28 -9.87 -0.18
N LEU A 354 6.16 -10.80 -0.57
CA LEU A 354 7.27 -11.21 0.28
C LEU A 354 8.18 -10.03 0.62
N TYR A 355 8.35 -9.06 -0.28
CA TYR A 355 9.24 -7.91 -0.07
C TYR A 355 8.50 -6.69 0.47
N THR A 356 7.20 -6.56 0.21
CA THR A 356 6.39 -5.40 0.62
C THR A 356 5.64 -5.59 1.93
N LEU A 357 5.20 -6.82 2.25
CA LEU A 357 4.36 -7.12 3.41
C LEU A 357 5.13 -7.83 4.53
N CYS A 358 5.99 -8.80 4.20
CA CYS A 358 6.82 -9.46 5.20
C CYS A 358 7.97 -8.54 5.66
N ARG A 359 7.91 -8.09 6.91
CA ARG A 359 8.86 -7.11 7.47
C ARG A 359 10.14 -7.74 8.02
N ASP A 360 10.07 -9.00 8.42
CA ASP A 360 11.19 -9.74 9.02
C ASP A 360 12.16 -10.20 7.92
N VAL A 361 13.40 -9.69 7.94
CA VAL A 361 14.44 -10.04 6.96
C VAL A 361 14.87 -11.49 7.11
N GLU A 362 14.98 -11.99 8.35
CA GLU A 362 15.40 -13.37 8.64
C GLU A 362 14.31 -14.34 8.20
N GLU A 363 13.04 -14.01 8.46
CA GLU A 363 11.90 -14.82 7.99
C GLU A 363 11.86 -14.92 6.46
N ARG A 364 12.12 -13.81 5.74
CA ARG A 364 12.20 -13.83 4.27
C ARG A 364 13.33 -14.69 3.75
N GLN A 365 14.51 -14.59 4.35
CA GLN A 365 15.68 -15.39 3.93
C GLN A 365 15.44 -16.88 4.21
N GLY A 366 15.02 -17.24 5.42
CA GLY A 366 14.71 -18.61 5.78
C GLY A 366 13.60 -19.20 4.90
N PHE A 367 12.61 -18.40 4.51
CA PHE A 367 11.58 -18.82 3.56
C PHE A 367 12.15 -19.18 2.18
N LEU A 368 13.03 -18.34 1.63
CA LEU A 368 13.68 -18.61 0.33
C LEU A 368 14.61 -19.84 0.39
N GLU A 369 15.30 -20.04 1.52
CA GLU A 369 16.19 -21.18 1.75
C GLU A 369 15.43 -22.52 1.68
N GLN A 370 14.22 -22.60 2.24
CA GLN A 370 13.38 -23.80 2.13
C GLN A 370 13.11 -24.22 0.67
N PHE A 371 12.92 -23.25 -0.23
CA PHE A 371 12.70 -23.53 -1.65
C PHE A 371 13.96 -23.96 -2.38
N LEU A 372 15.10 -23.33 -2.08
CA LEU A 372 16.39 -23.67 -2.67
C LEU A 372 16.76 -25.13 -2.40
N GLU A 373 16.48 -25.63 -1.21
CA GLU A 373 16.67 -27.05 -0.88
C GLU A 373 15.70 -27.96 -1.64
N ALA A 374 14.43 -27.54 -1.75
CA ALA A 374 13.38 -28.30 -2.42
C ALA A 374 13.56 -28.43 -3.94
N PHE A 375 14.23 -27.48 -4.60
CA PHE A 375 14.49 -27.52 -6.06
C PHE A 375 15.32 -28.72 -6.53
N ASN A 376 15.99 -29.43 -5.60
CA ASN A 376 16.71 -30.67 -5.92
C ASN A 376 15.78 -31.89 -6.11
N ILE A 377 14.48 -31.76 -5.85
CA ILE A 377 13.49 -32.83 -6.06
C ILE A 377 13.05 -32.83 -7.53
N LEU A 378 13.29 -33.92 -8.25
CA LEU A 378 12.99 -34.05 -9.69
C LEU A 378 11.52 -33.81 -10.06
N ASN A 379 10.58 -34.20 -9.19
CA ASN A 379 9.13 -34.10 -9.43
C ASN A 379 8.50 -32.87 -8.75
N PHE A 380 9.30 -31.86 -8.41
CA PHE A 380 8.83 -30.61 -7.83
C PHE A 380 9.14 -29.43 -8.75
N THR A 381 8.16 -28.55 -8.94
CA THR A 381 8.31 -27.32 -9.69
C THR A 381 7.67 -26.17 -8.93
N PHE A 382 8.40 -25.06 -8.82
CA PHE A 382 7.93 -23.83 -8.21
C PHE A 382 7.79 -22.74 -9.27
N VAL A 383 6.58 -22.18 -9.38
CA VAL A 383 6.30 -21.04 -10.27
C VAL A 383 5.98 -19.83 -9.42
N LEU A 384 6.65 -18.71 -9.67
CA LEU A 384 6.33 -17.44 -9.01
C LEU A 384 5.91 -16.39 -10.04
N ALA A 385 4.90 -15.58 -9.70
CA ALA A 385 4.53 -14.40 -10.47
C ALA A 385 5.06 -13.15 -9.75
N LEU A 386 5.91 -12.38 -10.43
CA LEU A 386 6.59 -11.23 -9.84
C LEU A 386 6.45 -9.98 -10.72
N ARG A 387 6.21 -8.83 -10.08
CA ARG A 387 6.31 -7.53 -10.75
C ARG A 387 7.74 -7.21 -11.17
N ALA A 388 7.93 -6.71 -12.40
CA ALA A 388 9.25 -6.37 -12.93
C ALA A 388 10.03 -5.40 -12.03
N ASP A 389 9.35 -4.42 -11.44
CA ASP A 389 9.86 -3.40 -10.54
C ASP A 389 10.42 -4.01 -9.22
N PHE A 390 10.02 -5.24 -8.88
CA PHE A 390 10.47 -5.96 -7.69
C PHE A 390 11.58 -6.99 -7.95
N LEU A 391 11.99 -7.17 -9.21
CA LEU A 391 13.05 -8.11 -9.58
C LEU A 391 14.38 -7.78 -8.87
N GLY A 392 14.70 -6.49 -8.69
CA GLY A 392 15.91 -6.07 -7.98
C GLY A 392 15.98 -6.59 -6.53
N TYR A 393 14.84 -6.67 -5.84
CA TYR A 393 14.76 -7.24 -4.49
C TYR A 393 14.98 -8.75 -4.51
N ALA A 394 14.39 -9.47 -5.46
CA ALA A 394 14.63 -10.90 -5.62
C ALA A 394 16.10 -11.23 -5.93
N LEU A 395 16.78 -10.36 -6.68
CA LEU A 395 18.20 -10.50 -7.01
C LEU A 395 19.15 -10.07 -5.87
N SER A 396 18.64 -9.43 -4.81
CA SER A 396 19.46 -8.97 -3.68
C SER A 396 19.98 -10.11 -2.80
N TYR A 397 19.28 -11.25 -2.78
CA TYR A 397 19.71 -12.46 -2.08
C TYR A 397 20.37 -13.44 -3.06
N ARG A 398 21.70 -13.56 -2.95
CA ARG A 398 22.54 -14.22 -3.96
C ARG A 398 22.12 -15.67 -4.29
N PRO A 399 21.85 -16.57 -3.32
CA PRO A 399 21.49 -17.95 -3.64
C PRO A 399 20.21 -18.06 -4.48
N PHE A 400 19.22 -17.20 -4.20
CA PHE A 400 17.98 -17.16 -4.98
C PHE A 400 18.18 -16.50 -6.34
N ALA A 401 19.03 -15.47 -6.43
CA ALA A 401 19.43 -14.87 -7.69
C ALA A 401 20.11 -15.89 -8.63
N ASP A 402 20.96 -16.77 -8.08
CA ASP A 402 21.60 -17.84 -8.85
C ASP A 402 20.58 -18.89 -9.33
N ALA A 403 19.61 -19.26 -8.50
CA ALA A 403 18.52 -20.16 -8.90
C ALA A 403 17.62 -19.58 -9.99
N LEU A 404 17.42 -18.26 -10.00
CA LEU A 404 16.63 -17.55 -11.01
C LEU A 404 17.33 -17.45 -12.38
N GLN A 405 18.62 -17.74 -12.49
CA GLN A 405 19.33 -17.64 -13.76
C GLN A 405 18.74 -18.62 -14.78
N ASN A 406 18.25 -18.07 -15.91
CA ASN A 406 17.57 -18.82 -16.99
C ASN A 406 16.20 -19.41 -16.59
N ALA A 407 15.63 -18.98 -15.47
CA ALA A 407 14.29 -19.35 -15.00
C ALA A 407 13.25 -18.23 -15.19
N ASP A 408 13.65 -17.05 -15.68
CA ASP A 408 12.74 -15.92 -15.88
C ASP A 408 12.07 -15.92 -17.26
N VAL A 409 10.73 -15.95 -17.25
CA VAL A 409 9.88 -15.81 -18.43
C VAL A 409 9.20 -14.45 -18.38
N LYS A 410 9.54 -13.57 -19.32
CA LYS A 410 9.08 -12.18 -19.35
C LYS A 410 7.76 -12.05 -20.08
N LEU A 411 6.71 -11.67 -19.37
CA LEU A 411 5.39 -11.38 -19.91
C LEU A 411 5.36 -9.96 -20.48
N ALA A 412 5.49 -9.84 -21.79
CA ALA A 412 5.36 -8.59 -22.53
C ALA A 412 3.89 -8.14 -22.63
N PRO A 413 3.63 -6.85 -22.90
CA PRO A 413 2.31 -6.38 -23.32
C PRO A 413 1.78 -7.20 -24.50
N MET A 414 0.45 -7.36 -24.56
CA MET A 414 -0.19 -8.10 -25.65
C MET A 414 0.04 -7.37 -26.98
N ASN A 415 0.31 -8.13 -28.03
CA ASN A 415 0.33 -7.58 -29.38
C ASN A 415 -1.11 -7.37 -29.90
N ARG A 416 -1.24 -6.72 -31.06
CA ARG A 416 -2.56 -6.38 -31.63
C ARG A 416 -3.45 -7.60 -31.87
N GLN A 417 -2.89 -8.71 -32.37
CA GLN A 417 -3.65 -9.93 -32.63
C GLN A 417 -4.11 -10.58 -31.32
N GLU A 418 -3.22 -10.65 -30.33
CA GLU A 418 -3.53 -11.15 -29.00
C GLU A 418 -4.67 -10.34 -28.35
N LEU A 419 -4.62 -9.00 -28.42
CA LEU A 419 -5.68 -8.13 -27.92
C LEU A 419 -6.99 -8.33 -28.69
N GLN A 420 -6.92 -8.45 -30.02
CA GLN A 420 -8.10 -8.69 -30.85
C GLN A 420 -8.80 -9.99 -30.46
N ASP A 421 -8.02 -11.05 -30.23
CA ASP A 421 -8.51 -12.34 -29.80
C ASP A 421 -9.16 -12.26 -28.42
N ALA A 422 -8.50 -11.58 -27.46
CA ALA A 422 -9.03 -11.35 -26.12
C ALA A 422 -10.35 -10.55 -26.12
N ILE A 423 -10.53 -9.62 -27.07
CA ILE A 423 -11.77 -8.85 -27.20
C ILE A 423 -12.85 -9.67 -27.88
N ALA A 424 -12.57 -10.25 -29.04
CA ALA A 424 -13.59 -10.75 -29.95
C ALA A 424 -14.00 -12.21 -29.68
N LYS A 425 -13.05 -13.10 -29.39
CA LYS A 425 -13.33 -14.54 -29.25
C LYS A 425 -14.27 -14.88 -28.09
N PRO A 426 -14.18 -14.26 -26.89
CA PRO A 426 -15.12 -14.56 -25.82
C PRO A 426 -16.57 -14.23 -26.17
N ALA A 427 -16.81 -13.10 -26.85
CA ALA A 427 -18.15 -12.73 -27.32
C ALA A 427 -18.66 -13.69 -28.40
N GLN A 428 -17.80 -14.06 -29.36
CA GLN A 428 -18.13 -15.02 -30.42
C GLN A 428 -18.48 -16.40 -29.87
N LEU A 429 -17.76 -16.87 -28.84
CA LEU A 429 -18.03 -18.15 -28.19
C LEU A 429 -19.44 -18.23 -27.59
N LEU A 430 -19.97 -17.09 -27.14
CA LEU A 430 -21.32 -16.97 -26.57
C LEU A 430 -22.37 -16.49 -27.59
N GLY A 431 -22.02 -16.45 -28.89
CA GLY A 431 -22.94 -16.05 -29.95
C GLY A 431 -23.24 -14.54 -30.01
N VAL A 432 -22.56 -13.72 -29.21
CA VAL A 432 -22.73 -12.26 -29.19
C VAL A 432 -21.87 -11.62 -30.28
N ARG A 433 -22.51 -10.81 -31.12
CA ARG A 433 -21.85 -10.12 -32.24
C ARG A 433 -21.24 -8.81 -31.76
N ILE A 434 -20.15 -8.40 -32.39
CA ILE A 434 -19.56 -7.08 -32.22
C ILE A 434 -19.86 -6.27 -33.48
N GLU A 435 -20.39 -5.06 -33.33
CA GLU A 435 -20.64 -4.15 -34.45
C GLU A 435 -19.35 -3.91 -35.26
N SER A 436 -19.48 -3.82 -36.59
CA SER A 436 -18.33 -3.71 -37.50
C SER A 436 -17.50 -2.46 -37.18
N GLY A 437 -16.18 -2.62 -37.02
CA GLY A 437 -15.27 -1.52 -36.69
C GLY A 437 -15.15 -1.21 -35.19
N LEU A 438 -15.98 -1.80 -34.34
CA LEU A 438 -15.92 -1.55 -32.89
C LEU A 438 -14.69 -2.19 -32.24
N THR A 439 -14.32 -3.40 -32.64
CA THR A 439 -13.10 -4.06 -32.15
C THR A 439 -11.86 -3.21 -32.46
N GLU A 440 -11.73 -2.71 -33.68
CA GLU A 440 -10.64 -1.84 -34.11
C GLU A 440 -10.61 -0.54 -33.31
N ARG A 441 -11.77 0.07 -33.07
CA ARG A 441 -11.90 1.27 -32.24
C ARG A 441 -11.49 1.03 -30.79
N ILE A 442 -11.80 -0.14 -30.22
CA ILE A 442 -11.36 -0.53 -28.87
C ILE A 442 -9.84 -0.74 -28.85
N LEU A 443 -9.30 -1.45 -29.84
CA LEU A 443 -7.85 -1.69 -29.98
C LEU A 443 -7.05 -0.39 -30.04
N GLU A 444 -7.49 0.57 -30.86
CA GLU A 444 -6.83 1.88 -30.98
C GLU A 444 -6.82 2.68 -29.67
N ALA A 445 -7.81 2.48 -28.79
CA ALA A 445 -7.83 3.11 -27.47
C ALA A 445 -6.82 2.44 -26.52
N VAL A 446 -6.72 1.11 -26.53
CA VAL A 446 -5.82 0.35 -25.65
C VAL A 446 -4.35 0.52 -26.05
N GLU A 447 -4.05 0.60 -27.35
CA GLU A 447 -2.68 0.73 -27.87
C GLU A 447 -2.00 2.05 -27.48
N LYS A 448 -2.77 3.11 -27.18
CA LYS A 448 -2.24 4.41 -26.73
C LYS A 448 -1.70 4.38 -25.30
N GLU A 449 -2.21 3.49 -24.47
CA GLU A 449 -1.83 3.33 -23.07
C GLU A 449 -1.51 1.85 -22.75
N PRO A 450 -0.37 1.32 -23.24
CA PRO A 450 0.01 -0.07 -23.03
C PRO A 450 0.15 -0.40 -21.53
N GLY A 451 -0.52 -1.47 -21.08
CA GLY A 451 -0.51 -1.92 -19.68
C GLY A 451 -1.85 -1.83 -18.95
N ASN A 452 -2.91 -1.35 -19.61
CA ASN A 452 -4.24 -1.17 -19.03
C ASN A 452 -5.24 -2.31 -19.38
N LEU A 453 -4.81 -3.58 -19.40
CA LEU A 453 -5.72 -4.72 -19.63
C LEU A 453 -6.91 -4.76 -18.65
N PRO A 454 -6.76 -4.42 -17.35
CA PRO A 454 -7.90 -4.36 -16.44
C PRO A 454 -8.95 -3.31 -16.84
N LEU A 455 -8.53 -2.18 -17.43
CA LEU A 455 -9.48 -1.18 -17.94
C LEU A 455 -10.21 -1.68 -19.19
N LEU A 456 -9.50 -2.38 -20.07
CA LEU A 456 -10.12 -3.03 -21.22
C LEU A 456 -11.20 -4.02 -20.77
N GLU A 457 -10.87 -4.95 -19.88
CA GLU A 457 -11.81 -5.94 -19.32
C GLU A 457 -13.00 -5.26 -18.63
N PHE A 458 -12.76 -4.18 -17.87
CA PHE A 458 -13.83 -3.40 -17.25
C PHE A 458 -14.76 -2.75 -18.27
N ALA A 459 -14.21 -2.11 -19.30
CA ALA A 459 -15.00 -1.51 -20.37
C ALA A 459 -15.80 -2.57 -21.14
N LEU A 460 -15.22 -3.73 -21.43
CA LEU A 460 -15.91 -4.85 -22.08
C LEU A 460 -17.03 -5.41 -21.21
N THR A 461 -16.84 -5.47 -19.88
CA THR A 461 -17.88 -5.88 -18.92
C THR A 461 -19.07 -4.93 -18.95
N LEU A 462 -18.82 -3.61 -18.93
CA LEU A 462 -19.89 -2.61 -19.03
C LEU A 462 -20.57 -2.61 -20.41
N LEU A 463 -19.79 -2.80 -21.47
CA LEU A 463 -20.29 -2.91 -22.82
C LEU A 463 -21.19 -4.14 -22.98
N TRP A 464 -20.80 -5.27 -22.40
CA TRP A 464 -21.58 -6.50 -22.36
C TRP A 464 -22.94 -6.32 -21.69
N ALA A 465 -22.96 -5.63 -20.55
CA ALA A 465 -24.20 -5.32 -19.83
C ALA A 465 -25.16 -4.41 -20.63
N LYS A 466 -24.63 -3.64 -21.58
CA LYS A 466 -25.38 -2.74 -22.48
C LYS A 466 -25.64 -3.32 -23.88
N GLN A 467 -25.39 -4.62 -24.07
CA GLN A 467 -25.67 -5.26 -25.35
C GLN A 467 -27.15 -5.14 -25.73
N ARG A 468 -27.43 -5.08 -27.03
CA ARG A 468 -28.79 -5.05 -27.57
C ARG A 468 -28.94 -6.16 -28.60
N ASN A 469 -29.92 -7.03 -28.43
CA ASN A 469 -30.22 -8.14 -29.34
C ASN A 469 -28.97 -9.01 -29.64
N GLY A 470 -28.20 -9.35 -28.60
CA GLY A 470 -26.97 -10.12 -28.76
C GLY A 470 -25.85 -9.38 -29.52
N GLN A 471 -25.84 -8.05 -29.52
CA GLN A 471 -24.83 -7.25 -30.19
C GLN A 471 -24.22 -6.16 -29.29
N LEU A 472 -22.88 -6.07 -29.28
CA LEU A 472 -22.12 -4.94 -28.71
C LEU A 472 -22.03 -3.82 -29.75
N THR A 473 -22.41 -2.59 -29.37
CA THR A 473 -22.58 -1.48 -30.33
C THR A 473 -21.66 -0.30 -30.05
N HIS A 474 -21.37 0.49 -31.08
CA HIS A 474 -20.65 1.75 -30.97
C HIS A 474 -21.34 2.73 -30.04
N GLN A 475 -22.68 2.82 -30.10
CA GLN A 475 -23.44 3.68 -29.21
C GLN A 475 -23.26 3.27 -27.74
N ALA A 476 -23.36 1.98 -27.43
CA ALA A 476 -23.14 1.50 -26.06
C ALA A 476 -21.69 1.75 -25.59
N TYR A 477 -20.71 1.64 -26.48
CA TYR A 477 -19.31 1.96 -26.18
C TYR A 477 -19.09 3.46 -25.90
N GLU A 478 -19.80 4.33 -26.60
CA GLU A 478 -19.80 5.78 -26.33
C GLU A 478 -20.52 6.13 -25.02
N ASP A 479 -21.66 5.46 -24.74
CA ASP A 479 -22.42 5.66 -23.51
C ASP A 479 -21.61 5.31 -22.25
N ILE A 480 -20.69 4.35 -22.34
CA ILE A 480 -19.76 4.02 -21.23
C ILE A 480 -18.52 4.92 -21.22
N GLY A 481 -18.32 5.79 -22.22
CA GLY A 481 -17.17 6.69 -22.29
C GLY A 481 -15.89 6.06 -22.85
N GLY A 482 -15.98 4.87 -23.46
CA GLY A 482 -14.83 4.10 -23.96
C GLY A 482 -13.93 3.53 -22.86
N VAL A 483 -12.81 2.90 -23.25
CA VAL A 483 -11.88 2.22 -22.32
C VAL A 483 -11.32 3.17 -21.24
N GLU A 484 -10.94 4.39 -21.64
CA GLU A 484 -10.28 5.36 -20.73
C GLU A 484 -11.21 5.85 -19.62
N LYS A 485 -12.48 6.13 -19.95
CA LYS A 485 -13.42 6.79 -19.02
C LYS A 485 -14.46 5.85 -18.41
N ALA A 486 -14.56 4.60 -18.87
CA ALA A 486 -15.50 3.62 -18.35
C ALA A 486 -15.45 3.48 -16.82
N LEU A 487 -14.26 3.25 -16.26
CA LEU A 487 -14.09 3.08 -14.82
C LEU A 487 -14.42 4.35 -14.04
N ALA A 488 -13.95 5.51 -14.51
CA ALA A 488 -14.19 6.80 -13.87
C ALA A 488 -15.68 7.20 -13.93
N GLY A 489 -16.34 6.99 -15.06
CA GLY A 489 -17.76 7.27 -15.25
C GLY A 489 -18.63 6.36 -14.39
N TYR A 490 -18.27 5.07 -14.29
CA TYR A 490 -18.94 4.14 -13.38
C TYR A 490 -18.79 4.55 -11.91
N ALA A 491 -17.57 4.89 -11.48
CA ALA A 491 -17.32 5.37 -10.12
C ALA A 491 -18.09 6.65 -9.80
N GLU A 492 -18.16 7.59 -10.74
CA GLU A 492 -18.95 8.81 -10.59
C GLU A 492 -20.45 8.51 -10.50
N ALA A 493 -20.95 7.55 -11.30
CA ALA A 493 -22.34 7.12 -11.24
C ALA A 493 -22.70 6.49 -9.88
N VAL A 494 -21.85 5.60 -9.35
CA VAL A 494 -22.02 5.02 -8.02
C VAL A 494 -21.98 6.10 -6.94
N TYR A 495 -20.97 6.98 -6.97
CA TYR A 495 -20.84 8.08 -6.01
C TYR A 495 -22.04 9.04 -6.04
N SER A 496 -22.55 9.35 -7.23
CA SER A 496 -23.71 10.23 -7.39
C SER A 496 -25.00 9.66 -6.80
N ARG A 497 -25.10 8.34 -6.60
CA ARG A 497 -26.26 7.70 -5.97
C ARG A 497 -26.21 7.68 -4.45
N LEU A 498 -25.05 7.96 -3.86
CA LEU A 498 -24.87 8.05 -2.41
C LEU A 498 -25.60 9.27 -1.84
N SER A 499 -26.09 9.14 -0.61
CA SER A 499 -26.65 10.25 0.17
C SER A 499 -25.58 11.32 0.42
N GLU A 500 -25.99 12.55 0.78
CA GLU A 500 -25.03 13.63 1.04
C GLU A 500 -24.04 13.29 2.17
N VAL A 501 -24.53 12.61 3.21
CA VAL A 501 -23.69 12.09 4.31
C VAL A 501 -22.74 11.01 3.80
N ASP A 502 -23.27 10.00 3.08
CA ASP A 502 -22.45 8.91 2.53
C ASP A 502 -21.38 9.41 1.56
N ARG A 503 -21.63 10.50 0.83
CA ARG A 503 -20.65 11.10 -0.08
C ARG A 503 -19.43 11.65 0.65
N GLN A 504 -19.64 12.31 1.79
CA GLN A 504 -18.54 12.83 2.62
C GLN A 504 -17.74 11.66 3.22
N VAL A 505 -18.43 10.63 3.70
CA VAL A 505 -17.79 9.42 4.23
C VAL A 505 -17.02 8.69 3.11
N ALA A 506 -17.58 8.55 1.92
CA ALA A 506 -16.93 7.92 0.77
C ALA A 506 -15.66 8.67 0.37
N GLN A 507 -15.70 10.01 0.31
CA GLN A 507 -14.51 10.82 0.04
C GLN A 507 -13.39 10.48 1.03
N TRP A 508 -13.72 10.48 2.33
CA TRP A 508 -12.76 10.16 3.37
C TRP A 508 -12.20 8.74 3.21
N VAL A 509 -13.07 7.75 3.01
CA VAL A 509 -12.66 6.35 2.79
C VAL A 509 -11.69 6.24 1.62
N PHE A 510 -12.03 6.76 0.44
CA PHE A 510 -11.15 6.67 -0.73
C PHE A 510 -9.80 7.34 -0.51
N VAL A 511 -9.76 8.51 0.14
CA VAL A 511 -8.51 9.21 0.47
C VAL A 511 -7.63 8.38 1.43
N GLN A 512 -8.24 7.66 2.39
CA GLN A 512 -7.51 6.77 3.30
C GLN A 512 -6.97 5.50 2.62
N LEU A 513 -7.55 5.09 1.48
CA LEU A 513 -7.12 3.93 0.69
C LEU A 513 -6.07 4.27 -0.39
N VAL A 514 -5.52 5.49 -0.38
CA VAL A 514 -4.46 5.91 -1.29
C VAL A 514 -3.22 6.32 -0.51
N CYS A 515 -2.06 5.87 -0.99
CA CYS A 515 -0.74 6.30 -0.55
C CYS A 515 -0.17 7.31 -1.55
N PRO A 516 0.16 8.55 -1.12
CA PRO A 516 0.75 9.53 -2.02
C PRO A 516 2.17 9.12 -2.47
N GLY A 517 2.43 9.17 -3.77
CA GLY A 517 3.77 8.91 -4.31
C GLY A 517 4.76 10.04 -3.98
N ALA A 518 5.98 9.70 -3.55
CA ALA A 518 7.06 10.66 -3.30
C ALA A 518 7.84 10.97 -4.59
N GLY A 519 7.17 11.61 -5.55
CA GLY A 519 7.70 11.84 -6.91
C GLY A 519 7.37 10.73 -7.91
N THR A 520 6.56 9.76 -7.50
CA THR A 520 5.97 8.69 -8.33
C THR A 520 4.45 8.84 -8.38
N GLU A 521 3.76 8.00 -9.17
CA GLU A 521 2.29 7.93 -9.13
C GLU A 521 1.78 7.53 -7.74
N ASP A 522 0.56 7.98 -7.42
CA ASP A 522 -0.15 7.57 -6.21
C ASP A 522 -0.55 6.09 -6.31
N THR A 523 -0.38 5.34 -5.22
CA THR A 523 -0.62 3.90 -5.18
C THR A 523 -1.77 3.57 -4.24
N ARG A 524 -2.38 2.40 -4.43
CA ARG A 524 -3.42 1.92 -3.52
C ARG A 524 -2.81 1.48 -2.18
N ARG A 525 -3.56 1.66 -1.10
CA ARG A 525 -3.22 1.26 0.26
C ARG A 525 -4.28 0.28 0.79
N LEU A 526 -3.82 -0.76 1.48
CA LEU A 526 -4.65 -1.64 2.27
C LEU A 526 -4.89 -0.99 3.64
N ALA A 527 -6.15 -0.89 4.07
CA ALA A 527 -6.55 -0.37 5.37
C ALA A 527 -7.34 -1.41 6.15
N THR A 528 -7.19 -1.42 7.48
CA THR A 528 -7.98 -2.30 8.37
C THR A 528 -9.31 -1.67 8.75
N ARG A 529 -10.28 -2.50 9.17
CA ARG A 529 -11.59 -2.04 9.67
C ARG A 529 -11.48 -0.99 10.77
N ASP A 530 -10.52 -1.11 11.68
CA ASP A 530 -10.29 -0.14 12.76
C ASP A 530 -9.75 1.20 12.26
N GLU A 531 -8.88 1.17 11.26
CA GLU A 531 -8.33 2.40 10.67
C GLU A 531 -9.41 3.18 9.91
N VAL A 532 -10.39 2.47 9.33
CA VAL A 532 -11.53 3.07 8.63
C VAL A 532 -12.62 3.49 9.62
N GLY A 533 -12.84 2.71 10.68
CA GLY A 533 -13.88 2.93 11.67
C GLY A 533 -15.13 2.09 11.39
N GLU A 534 -15.66 1.51 12.47
CA GLU A 534 -16.84 0.63 12.46
C GLU A 534 -18.09 1.31 11.88
N ASP A 535 -18.26 2.60 12.16
CA ASP A 535 -19.39 3.43 11.71
C ASP A 535 -19.47 3.58 10.19
N LYS A 536 -18.37 3.33 9.47
CA LYS A 536 -18.26 3.50 8.01
C LYS A 536 -18.30 2.17 7.26
N TRP A 537 -18.26 1.04 7.95
CA TRP A 537 -18.08 -0.27 7.32
C TRP A 537 -19.28 -0.68 6.45
N ASP A 538 -20.50 -0.27 6.81
CA ASP A 538 -21.69 -0.49 5.98
C ASP A 538 -21.59 0.22 4.62
N LEU A 539 -20.94 1.39 4.56
CA LEU A 539 -20.64 2.05 3.29
C LEU A 539 -19.52 1.32 2.54
N VAL A 540 -18.48 0.85 3.23
CA VAL A 540 -17.42 0.05 2.62
C VAL A 540 -17.99 -1.19 1.94
N ARG A 541 -18.90 -1.92 2.58
CA ARG A 541 -19.60 -3.07 1.98
C ARG A 541 -20.38 -2.65 0.74
N ARG A 542 -21.18 -1.58 0.79
CA ARG A 542 -21.89 -1.06 -0.40
C ARG A 542 -20.93 -0.67 -1.53
N LEU A 543 -19.77 -0.11 -1.22
CA LEU A 543 -18.73 0.23 -2.21
C LEU A 543 -18.04 -1.03 -2.77
N ALA A 544 -17.91 -2.09 -1.97
CA ALA A 544 -17.39 -3.39 -2.37
C ALA A 544 -18.38 -4.13 -3.27
N ASP A 545 -19.67 -4.11 -2.93
CA ASP A 545 -20.77 -4.61 -3.76
C ASP A 545 -20.80 -3.87 -5.10
N ALA A 546 -20.60 -2.56 -5.06
CA ALA A 546 -20.43 -1.73 -6.25
C ALA A 546 -19.07 -1.90 -6.95
N ARG A 547 -18.17 -2.75 -6.43
CA ARG A 547 -16.85 -3.09 -7.00
C ARG A 547 -15.90 -1.91 -7.17
N LEU A 548 -15.98 -0.90 -6.31
CA LEU A 548 -14.99 0.20 -6.26
C LEU A 548 -13.87 -0.07 -5.25
N VAL A 549 -14.13 -0.94 -4.28
CA VAL A 549 -13.17 -1.42 -3.29
C VAL A 549 -13.27 -2.94 -3.19
N VAL A 550 -12.25 -3.57 -2.61
CA VAL A 550 -12.24 -5.00 -2.30
C VAL A 550 -12.04 -5.14 -0.80
N THR A 551 -12.88 -5.94 -0.15
CA THR A 551 -12.70 -6.31 1.25
C THR A 551 -11.94 -7.62 1.36
N GLY A 552 -11.04 -7.69 2.33
CA GLY A 552 -10.25 -8.88 2.64
C GLY A 552 -10.26 -9.19 4.11
N TRP A 553 -9.38 -10.12 4.51
CA TRP A 553 -9.16 -10.46 5.90
C TRP A 553 -7.66 -10.44 6.19
N ASP A 554 -7.27 -9.66 7.19
CA ASP A 554 -5.93 -9.66 7.77
C ASP A 554 -5.92 -10.63 8.95
N GLU A 555 -5.27 -11.77 8.76
CA GLU A 555 -5.15 -12.79 9.79
C GLU A 555 -4.14 -12.42 10.90
N GLY A 556 -3.25 -11.46 10.66
CA GLY A 556 -2.31 -10.94 11.64
C GLY A 556 -3.00 -10.07 12.68
N ALA A 557 -3.87 -9.18 12.21
CA ALA A 557 -4.73 -8.33 13.06
C ALA A 557 -6.04 -9.02 13.48
N GLY A 558 -6.44 -10.10 12.79
CA GLY A 558 -7.73 -10.78 12.99
C GLY A 558 -8.91 -9.92 12.57
N LYS A 559 -8.75 -9.10 11.52
CA LYS A 559 -9.70 -8.03 11.15
C LYS A 559 -9.97 -8.01 9.66
N GLU A 560 -11.16 -7.55 9.29
CA GLU A 560 -11.47 -7.25 7.90
C GLU A 560 -10.59 -6.09 7.39
N THR A 561 -10.22 -6.14 6.12
CA THR A 561 -9.45 -5.11 5.42
C THR A 561 -10.19 -4.60 4.21
N VAL A 562 -9.77 -3.45 3.70
CA VAL A 562 -10.30 -2.85 2.48
C VAL A 562 -9.18 -2.19 1.68
N GLU A 563 -9.25 -2.31 0.35
CA GLU A 563 -8.38 -1.59 -0.59
C GLU A 563 -9.16 -1.13 -1.83
N ILE A 564 -8.63 -0.17 -2.58
CA ILE A 564 -9.18 0.18 -3.89
C ILE A 564 -8.99 -1.00 -4.86
N VAL A 565 -10.06 -1.31 -5.59
CA VAL A 565 -10.09 -2.44 -6.54
C VAL A 565 -8.97 -2.38 -7.58
N HIS A 566 -8.62 -1.16 -8.04
CA HIS A 566 -7.56 -0.96 -9.04
C HIS A 566 -6.98 0.47 -9.00
N GLU A 567 -5.66 0.62 -9.17
CA GLU A 567 -4.97 1.94 -9.19
C GLU A 567 -5.43 2.84 -10.33
N ALA A 568 -6.01 2.26 -11.38
CA ALA A 568 -6.60 3.03 -12.47
C ALA A 568 -7.76 3.92 -12.02
N LEU A 569 -8.43 3.57 -10.92
CA LEU A 569 -9.44 4.44 -10.31
C LEU A 569 -8.81 5.72 -9.76
N ILE A 570 -7.63 5.63 -9.13
CA ILE A 570 -6.87 6.76 -8.59
C ILE A 570 -6.45 7.69 -9.74
N ARG A 571 -5.99 7.10 -10.85
CA ARG A 571 -5.56 7.86 -12.03
C ARG A 571 -6.75 8.48 -12.75
N GLN A 572 -7.75 7.71 -13.17
CA GLN A 572 -8.76 8.20 -14.12
C GLN A 572 -9.95 8.90 -13.46
N TRP A 573 -10.24 8.66 -12.17
CA TRP A 573 -11.36 9.33 -11.51
C TRP A 573 -10.95 10.73 -11.04
N GLY A 574 -11.27 11.74 -11.87
CA GLY A 574 -10.87 13.13 -11.63
C GLY A 574 -11.28 13.68 -10.25
N ARG A 575 -12.40 13.19 -9.69
CA ARG A 575 -12.85 13.54 -8.33
C ARG A 575 -11.89 13.04 -7.25
N LEU A 576 -11.52 11.76 -7.30
CA LEU A 576 -10.54 11.18 -6.38
C LEU A 576 -9.17 11.87 -6.50
N ARG A 577 -8.76 12.18 -7.73
CA ARG A 577 -7.51 12.94 -7.96
C ARG A 577 -7.55 14.31 -7.29
N GLY A 578 -8.65 15.05 -7.44
CA GLY A 578 -8.82 16.35 -6.79
C GLY A 578 -8.85 16.27 -5.25
N TRP A 579 -9.44 15.22 -4.68
CA TRP A 579 -9.35 14.95 -3.24
C TRP A 579 -7.91 14.68 -2.80
N MET A 580 -7.19 13.82 -3.53
CA MET A 580 -5.79 13.51 -3.23
C MET A 580 -4.86 14.72 -3.35
N GLU A 581 -5.08 15.60 -4.32
CA GLU A 581 -4.34 16.86 -4.44
C GLU A 581 -4.55 17.77 -3.22
N SER A 582 -5.79 17.84 -2.72
CA SER A 582 -6.16 18.66 -1.56
C SER A 582 -5.61 18.11 -0.25
N ASP A 583 -5.57 16.77 -0.11
CA ASP A 583 -5.19 16.08 1.13
C ASP A 583 -3.75 15.55 1.12
N ARG A 584 -2.97 15.80 0.06
CA ARG A 584 -1.62 15.25 -0.14
C ARG A 584 -0.70 15.48 1.07
N THR A 585 -0.62 16.72 1.56
CA THR A 585 0.25 17.07 2.69
C THR A 585 -0.13 16.31 3.97
N PHE A 586 -1.43 16.17 4.24
CA PHE A 586 -1.95 15.43 5.38
C PHE A 586 -1.65 13.94 5.25
N ARG A 587 -1.97 13.33 4.09
CA ARG A 587 -1.74 11.91 3.84
C ARG A 587 -0.26 11.54 3.87
N SER A 588 0.62 12.35 3.28
CA SER A 588 2.07 12.13 3.36
C SER A 588 2.63 12.27 4.79
N TRP A 589 2.02 13.09 5.65
CA TRP A 589 2.37 13.13 7.07
C TRP A 589 1.82 11.89 7.81
N GLN A 590 0.58 11.49 7.56
CA GLN A 590 -0.06 10.35 8.22
C GLN A 590 0.66 9.02 7.91
N GLU A 591 1.12 8.82 6.67
CA GLU A 591 1.93 7.63 6.32
C GLU A 591 3.31 7.62 7.01
N ARG A 592 3.91 8.79 7.23
CA ARG A 592 5.14 8.91 8.04
C ARG A 592 4.86 8.58 9.50
N LEU A 593 3.77 9.09 10.09
CA LEU A 593 3.33 8.78 11.44
C LEU A 593 3.15 7.27 11.64
N ARG A 594 2.40 6.61 10.76
CA ARG A 594 2.17 5.16 10.79
C ARG A 594 3.45 4.34 10.68
N THR A 595 4.48 4.86 10.00
CA THR A 595 5.79 4.20 9.93
C THR A 595 6.51 4.23 11.28
N VAL A 596 6.46 5.37 11.99
CA VAL A 596 7.03 5.50 13.33
C VAL A 596 6.25 4.66 14.36
N MET A 597 4.91 4.65 14.28
CA MET A 597 4.07 3.81 15.14
C MET A 597 4.41 2.32 15.02
N ARG A 598 4.56 1.82 13.79
CA ARG A 598 4.98 0.44 13.55
C ARG A 598 6.35 0.13 14.13
N GLN A 599 7.28 1.09 14.09
CA GLN A 599 8.58 0.95 14.73
C GLN A 599 8.42 0.88 16.26
N TRP A 600 7.64 1.77 16.85
CA TRP A 600 7.37 1.79 18.30
C TRP A 600 6.78 0.46 18.78
N GLU A 601 5.78 -0.08 18.07
CA GLU A 601 5.20 -1.41 18.34
C GLU A 601 6.26 -2.52 18.25
N SER A 602 7.08 -2.51 17.20
CA SER A 602 8.14 -3.53 17.00
C SER A 602 9.24 -3.49 18.06
N THR A 603 9.46 -2.33 18.70
CA THR A 603 10.42 -2.17 19.80
C THR A 603 9.84 -2.51 21.18
N GLY A 604 8.62 -3.06 21.24
CA GLY A 604 7.96 -3.34 22.52
C GLY A 604 7.51 -2.06 23.23
N GLN A 605 7.09 -1.06 22.46
CA GLN A 605 6.59 0.24 22.92
C GLN A 605 7.63 1.11 23.65
N ASP A 606 8.90 1.07 23.21
CA ASP A 606 9.98 1.89 23.76
C ASP A 606 9.67 3.40 23.71
N GLU A 607 9.68 4.07 24.87
CA GLU A 607 9.48 5.53 25.00
C GLU A 607 10.46 6.32 24.12
N ALA A 608 11.63 5.76 23.76
CA ALA A 608 12.61 6.41 22.90
C ALA A 608 12.09 6.69 21.47
N VAL A 609 11.13 5.90 20.97
CA VAL A 609 10.57 5.99 19.61
C VAL A 609 9.38 6.96 19.53
N LEU A 610 8.80 7.36 20.68
CA LEU A 610 7.72 8.35 20.73
C LEU A 610 8.13 9.68 20.10
N LEU A 611 7.15 10.41 19.56
CA LEU A 611 7.41 11.64 18.82
C LEU A 611 8.00 12.72 19.74
N ARG A 612 9.00 13.45 19.23
CA ARG A 612 9.61 14.60 19.92
C ARG A 612 9.80 15.78 18.95
N GLY A 613 9.95 16.98 19.51
CA GLY A 613 10.31 18.17 18.76
C GLY A 613 9.32 18.50 17.64
N THR A 614 9.82 18.70 16.42
CA THR A 614 9.02 19.10 15.25
C THR A 614 7.99 18.04 14.84
N LEU A 615 8.32 16.75 14.91
CA LEU A 615 7.39 15.67 14.56
C LEU A 615 6.18 15.63 15.51
N LEU A 616 6.39 15.89 16.81
CA LEU A 616 5.31 15.98 17.79
C LEU A 616 4.48 17.26 17.58
N ALA A 617 5.11 18.39 17.30
CA ALA A 617 4.40 19.65 17.04
C ALA A 617 3.53 19.56 15.77
N GLU A 618 4.03 18.92 14.70
CA GLU A 618 3.24 18.63 13.50
C GLU A 618 2.06 17.70 13.83
N ALA A 619 2.29 16.66 14.63
CA ALA A 619 1.25 15.73 15.01
C ALA A 619 0.14 16.37 15.87
N GLU A 620 0.52 17.22 16.83
CA GLU A 620 -0.40 18.01 17.66
C GLU A 620 -1.23 18.97 16.79
N ALA A 621 -0.61 19.64 15.81
CA ALA A 621 -1.31 20.54 14.90
C ALA A 621 -2.33 19.80 14.02
N TRP A 622 -1.99 18.62 13.51
CA TRP A 622 -2.92 17.79 12.74
C TRP A 622 -4.03 17.20 13.59
N GLN A 623 -3.73 16.74 14.81
CA GLN A 623 -4.74 16.25 15.74
C GLN A 623 -5.75 17.35 16.09
N GLN A 624 -5.31 18.60 16.30
CA GLN A 624 -6.23 19.72 16.56
C GLN A 624 -7.11 20.07 15.34
N LYS A 625 -6.55 19.95 14.12
CA LYS A 625 -7.25 20.35 12.90
C LYS A 625 -8.18 19.27 12.34
N ARG A 626 -7.83 17.99 12.50
CA ARG A 626 -8.45 16.83 11.83
C ARG A 626 -8.50 15.59 12.74
N SER A 627 -8.83 15.77 14.02
CA SER A 627 -8.91 14.66 14.98
C SER A 627 -9.80 13.50 14.50
N ASP A 628 -10.91 13.80 13.84
CA ASP A 628 -11.91 12.81 13.41
C ASP A 628 -11.43 11.96 12.22
N GLU A 629 -10.36 12.38 11.54
CA GLU A 629 -9.73 11.66 10.42
C GLU A 629 -8.55 10.77 10.86
N LEU A 630 -8.21 10.78 12.16
CA LEU A 630 -7.16 9.95 12.76
C LEU A 630 -7.78 8.72 13.42
N SER A 631 -7.10 7.57 13.28
CA SER A 631 -7.53 6.36 13.98
C SER A 631 -7.38 6.51 15.50
N GLU A 632 -8.04 5.65 16.28
CA GLU A 632 -7.86 5.64 17.74
C GLU A 632 -6.39 5.39 18.13
N ALA A 633 -5.75 4.41 17.49
CA ALA A 633 -4.33 4.11 17.70
C ALA A 633 -3.41 5.29 17.37
N GLU A 634 -3.69 6.05 16.29
CA GLU A 634 -2.93 7.25 15.93
C GLU A 634 -3.07 8.34 17.01
N ARG A 635 -4.29 8.57 17.48
CA ARG A 635 -4.56 9.56 18.53
C ARG A 635 -3.89 9.17 19.84
N ASP A 636 -3.97 7.90 20.23
CA ASP A 636 -3.34 7.39 21.45
C ASP A 636 -1.82 7.51 21.39
N PHE A 637 -1.21 7.19 20.25
CA PHE A 637 0.23 7.34 20.07
C PHE A 637 0.69 8.81 20.19
N ILE A 638 -0.09 9.76 19.66
CA ILE A 638 0.19 11.19 19.82
C ILE A 638 0.01 11.60 21.29
N LEU A 639 -1.05 11.12 21.96
CA LEU A 639 -1.29 11.40 23.38
C LEU A 639 -0.16 10.86 24.29
N LEU A 640 0.34 9.66 24.02
CA LEU A 640 1.49 9.10 24.72
C LEU A 640 2.75 9.95 24.50
N SER A 641 2.96 10.43 23.28
CA SER A 641 4.08 11.33 22.95
C SER A 641 3.96 12.69 23.65
N LEU A 642 2.74 13.23 23.77
CA LEU A 642 2.46 14.45 24.52
C LEU A 642 2.70 14.25 26.03
N ALA A 643 2.24 13.13 26.59
CA ALA A 643 2.46 12.79 27.99
C ALA A 643 3.96 12.65 28.32
N LEU A 644 4.75 12.06 27.40
CA LEU A 644 6.20 11.99 27.54
C LEU A 644 6.85 13.38 27.53
N ARG A 645 6.43 14.28 26.62
CA ARG A 645 6.90 15.67 26.58
C ARG A 645 6.65 16.37 27.92
N ASP A 646 5.46 16.22 28.49
CA ASP A 646 5.07 16.86 29.74
C ASP A 646 5.89 16.29 30.93
N LYS A 647 6.08 14.97 30.98
CA LYS A 647 6.97 14.30 31.95
C LYS A 647 8.42 14.80 31.83
N GLU A 648 8.98 14.86 30.62
CA GLU A 648 10.34 15.35 30.40
C GLU A 648 10.48 16.83 30.80
N LYS A 649 9.44 17.64 30.60
CA LYS A 649 9.41 19.04 31.01
C LYS A 649 9.40 19.17 32.53
N ASP A 650 8.54 18.44 33.22
CA ASP A 650 8.46 18.44 34.69
C ASP A 650 9.78 17.99 35.32
N GLU A 651 10.42 16.95 34.75
CA GLU A 651 11.73 16.51 35.21
C GLU A 651 12.84 17.54 34.99
N ARG A 652 12.79 18.30 33.88
CA ARG A 652 13.73 19.41 33.62
C ARG A 652 13.51 20.54 34.61
N GLU A 653 12.25 20.90 34.90
CA GLU A 653 11.91 21.93 35.88
C GLU A 653 12.37 21.51 37.29
N GLN A 654 12.15 20.25 37.69
CA GLN A 654 12.66 19.73 38.97
C GLN A 654 14.18 19.71 39.04
N ARG A 655 14.87 19.32 37.96
CA ARG A 655 16.34 19.35 37.89
C ARG A 655 16.86 20.78 38.01
N GLN A 656 16.28 21.73 37.28
CA GLN A 656 16.60 23.15 37.42
C GLN A 656 16.34 23.66 38.84
N GLN A 657 15.23 23.29 39.47
CA GLN A 657 14.96 23.68 40.85
C GLN A 657 16.01 23.13 41.81
N ARG A 658 16.40 21.85 41.68
CA ARG A 658 17.46 21.24 42.50
C ARG A 658 18.82 21.89 42.25
N GLU A 659 19.17 22.20 41.00
CA GLU A 659 20.40 22.91 40.66
C GLU A 659 20.40 24.32 41.24
N LEU A 660 19.30 25.06 41.16
CA LEU A 660 19.15 26.38 41.77
C LEU A 660 19.23 26.31 43.32
N GLU A 661 18.71 25.26 43.94
CA GLU A 661 18.87 25.02 45.38
C GLU A 661 20.33 24.73 45.76
N LEU A 662 21.01 23.87 44.99
CA LEU A 662 22.43 23.58 45.18
C LEU A 662 23.30 24.83 44.97
N GLU A 663 22.99 25.65 43.96
CA GLU A 663 23.65 26.93 43.74
C GLU A 663 23.40 27.93 44.87
N ARG A 664 22.20 27.98 45.44
CA ARG A 664 21.88 28.82 46.61
C ARG A 664 22.71 28.38 47.81
N LEU A 665 22.84 27.08 48.06
CA LEU A 665 23.66 26.51 49.12
C LEU A 665 25.15 26.81 48.88
N ALA A 666 25.65 26.64 47.65
CA ALA A 666 27.02 26.97 47.27
C ALA A 666 27.31 28.48 47.39
N ARG A 667 26.37 29.35 47.02
CA ARG A 667 26.48 30.82 47.21
C ARG A 667 26.49 31.20 48.69
N GLN A 668 25.76 30.50 49.56
CA GLN A 668 25.84 30.72 51.01
C GLN A 668 27.21 30.32 51.57
N GLN A 669 27.79 29.20 51.13
CA GLN A 669 29.15 28.79 51.52
C GLN A 669 30.21 29.76 50.98
N LEU A 670 30.06 30.22 49.73
CA LEU A 670 30.95 31.20 49.12
C LEU A 670 30.84 32.57 49.79
N ARG A 671 29.66 33.02 50.21
CA ARG A 671 29.48 34.24 51.02
C ARG A 671 30.22 34.17 52.34
N TRP A 672 30.21 33.02 53.01
CA TRP A 672 31.01 32.77 54.22
C TRP A 672 32.51 32.85 53.94
N LEU A 673 32.98 32.24 52.85
CA LEU A 673 34.39 32.28 52.44
C LEU A 673 34.85 33.67 51.99
N VAL A 674 34.01 34.40 51.26
CA VAL A 674 34.28 35.77 50.81
C VAL A 674 34.27 36.73 52.00
N ALA A 675 33.36 36.60 52.96
CA ALA A 675 33.42 37.39 54.20
C ALA A 675 34.73 37.16 54.98
N ALA A 676 35.24 35.92 55.01
CA ALA A 676 36.53 35.59 55.60
C ALA A 676 37.74 36.13 54.81
N LEU A 677 37.62 36.25 53.48
CA LEU A 677 38.65 36.83 52.61
C LEU A 677 38.58 38.37 52.52
N SER A 678 37.43 38.97 52.80
CA SER A 678 37.18 40.43 52.76
C SER A 678 37.95 41.20 53.84
N THR A 679 38.44 40.51 54.88
CA THR A 679 39.36 41.09 55.88
C THR A 679 40.79 41.27 55.38
N ILE A 680 41.17 40.74 54.21
CA ILE A 680 42.59 40.68 53.80
C ILE A 680 42.97 41.66 52.67
N VAL A 681 42.03 42.19 51.87
CA VAL A 681 42.45 43.06 50.75
C VAL A 681 41.46 44.22 50.50
N ILE A 682 41.73 45.38 51.06
CA ILE A 682 41.24 46.68 50.57
C ILE A 682 42.38 47.32 49.77
N GLY A 683 42.15 47.66 48.51
CA GLY A 683 43.14 48.35 47.66
C GLY A 683 42.64 48.61 46.23
N THR A 684 41.79 49.61 46.09
CA THR A 684 41.06 50.07 44.90
C THR A 684 41.91 50.45 43.68
N THR A 685 41.83 49.70 42.56
CA THR A 685 42.03 50.20 41.16
C THR A 685 41.29 49.41 40.05
N SER A 686 40.49 48.37 40.33
CA SER A 686 40.25 47.31 39.33
C SER A 686 38.97 47.35 38.49
N VAL A 687 38.06 48.33 38.63
CA VAL A 687 36.75 48.26 37.95
C VAL A 687 36.83 48.48 36.43
N LEU A 688 37.79 49.28 35.93
CA LEU A 688 37.99 49.49 34.48
C LEU A 688 38.87 48.42 33.81
N ALA A 689 39.75 47.77 34.58
CA ALA A 689 40.57 46.66 34.08
C ALA A 689 39.84 45.31 34.14
N TYR A 690 38.79 45.19 34.96
CA TYR A 690 38.03 43.95 35.16
C TYR A 690 37.59 43.26 33.85
N PRO A 691 36.96 43.94 32.86
CA PRO A 691 36.56 43.26 31.61
C PRO A 691 37.77 42.81 30.77
N TYR A 692 38.89 43.55 30.81
CA TYR A 692 40.13 43.16 30.10
C TYR A 692 40.82 41.99 30.77
N VAL A 693 40.91 41.99 32.10
CA VAL A 693 41.49 40.90 32.89
C VAL A 693 40.62 39.65 32.79
N LEU A 694 39.30 39.79 32.90
CA LEU A 694 38.34 38.68 32.74
C LEU A 694 38.43 38.07 31.34
N SER A 695 38.43 38.90 30.28
CA SER A 695 38.61 38.42 28.91
C SER A 695 39.95 37.71 28.71
N TYR A 696 41.03 38.22 29.31
CA TYR A 696 42.36 37.61 29.21
C TYR A 696 42.44 36.26 29.95
N VAL A 697 41.87 36.18 31.16
CA VAL A 697 41.82 34.93 31.94
C VAL A 697 40.95 33.89 31.23
N LEU A 698 39.76 34.28 30.78
CA LEU A 698 38.84 33.39 30.07
C LEU A 698 39.44 32.88 28.75
N SER A 699 40.17 33.70 27.99
CA SER A 699 40.82 33.24 26.76
C SER A 699 41.93 32.23 27.03
N ARG A 700 42.64 32.34 28.15
CA ARG A 700 43.64 31.33 28.59
C ARG A 700 43.00 30.01 29.01
N ILE A 701 41.81 30.05 29.61
CA ILE A 701 41.07 28.84 30.01
C ILE A 701 40.41 28.18 28.80
N ALA A 702 39.89 28.99 27.86
CA ALA A 702 39.22 28.50 26.66
C ALA A 702 40.18 27.96 25.59
N ALA A 703 41.43 28.44 25.56
CA ALA A 703 42.42 28.05 24.56
C ALA A 703 42.67 26.53 24.56
N GLY A 704 42.25 25.87 23.47
CA GLY A 704 42.53 24.46 23.24
C GLY A 704 44.02 24.19 23.00
N ALA A 705 44.44 22.95 23.24
CA ALA A 705 45.80 22.48 22.92
C ALA A 705 46.06 22.60 21.40
N MET A 706 47.23 23.10 21.02
CA MET A 706 47.65 23.24 19.62
C MET A 706 48.62 22.11 19.25
N LYS A 707 48.53 21.64 18.00
CA LYS A 707 49.46 20.68 17.40
C LYS A 707 50.31 21.38 16.35
N ASP A 708 51.62 21.16 16.41
CA ASP A 708 52.58 21.71 15.46
C ASP A 708 52.58 20.91 14.16
N ILE A 709 52.32 21.58 13.05
CA ILE A 709 52.41 21.03 11.70
C ILE A 709 53.66 21.59 11.05
N ARG A 710 54.64 20.72 10.78
CA ARG A 710 55.99 21.12 10.32
C ARG A 710 56.04 21.81 8.94
N GLY A 711 54.95 21.79 8.18
CA GLY A 711 54.90 22.28 6.81
C GLY A 711 55.69 21.39 5.85
N GLY A 712 55.51 21.59 4.55
CA GLY A 712 56.10 20.73 3.52
C GLY A 712 55.24 20.66 2.26
N ILE A 713 55.50 19.68 1.42
CA ILE A 713 54.68 19.42 0.22
C ILE A 713 53.48 18.57 0.66
N ALA A 714 52.29 19.18 0.65
CA ALA A 714 51.03 18.52 0.91
C ALA A 714 50.42 18.03 -0.42
N THR A 715 49.83 16.85 -0.40
CA THR A 715 48.98 16.37 -1.50
C THR A 715 47.55 16.84 -1.23
N ILE A 716 47.01 17.63 -2.15
CA ILE A 716 45.68 18.23 -2.07
C ILE A 716 44.80 17.69 -3.20
N GLY A 717 43.55 17.35 -2.90
CA GLY A 717 42.61 16.84 -3.91
C GLY A 717 42.93 15.43 -4.40
N THR A 718 42.21 15.00 -5.44
CA THR A 718 42.28 13.65 -6.02
C THR A 718 42.27 13.67 -7.54
N ASN A 719 42.75 12.59 -8.16
CA ASN A 719 42.61 12.32 -9.59
C ASN A 719 41.59 11.21 -9.88
N ASP A 720 40.88 10.75 -8.85
CA ASP A 720 39.82 9.75 -9.03
C ASP A 720 38.72 10.30 -9.95
N PRO A 721 38.47 9.68 -11.12
CA PRO A 721 37.47 10.17 -12.06
C PRO A 721 36.04 10.12 -11.50
N LEU A 722 35.78 9.30 -10.47
CA LEU A 722 34.49 9.23 -9.78
C LEU A 722 34.30 10.34 -8.73
N ALA A 723 35.38 11.05 -8.35
CA ALA A 723 35.27 12.16 -7.41
C ALA A 723 34.62 13.39 -8.07
N PRO A 724 33.84 14.18 -7.30
CA PRO A 724 33.29 15.45 -7.77
C PRO A 724 34.36 16.36 -8.40
N SER A 725 34.00 17.10 -9.45
CA SER A 725 34.95 17.98 -10.17
C SER A 725 35.65 18.97 -9.24
N GLN A 726 34.94 19.46 -8.22
CA GLN A 726 35.47 20.36 -7.20
C GLN A 726 36.57 19.77 -6.30
N GLU A 727 36.76 18.45 -6.29
CA GLU A 727 37.83 17.76 -5.55
C GLU A 727 39.05 17.43 -6.43
N ARG A 728 38.94 17.71 -7.74
CA ARG A 728 39.94 17.42 -8.77
C ARG A 728 40.56 18.72 -9.31
N PRO A 729 41.82 18.70 -9.79
CA PRO A 729 42.74 17.56 -9.81
C PRO A 729 43.53 17.41 -8.49
N LYS A 730 44.27 16.30 -8.36
CA LYS A 730 45.32 16.15 -7.34
C LYS A 730 46.44 17.15 -7.63
N GLN A 731 46.83 17.91 -6.61
CA GLN A 731 47.88 18.93 -6.65
C GLN A 731 48.90 18.69 -5.53
N HIS A 732 50.14 19.14 -5.75
CA HIS A 732 51.19 19.14 -4.75
C HIS A 732 51.49 20.59 -4.36
N ILE A 733 51.05 20.99 -3.18
CA ILE A 733 51.12 22.39 -2.71
C ILE A 733 52.10 22.46 -1.54
N ARG A 734 53.01 23.44 -1.58
CA ARG A 734 53.91 23.70 -0.46
C ARG A 734 53.21 24.57 0.59
N LEU A 735 53.01 24.03 1.78
CA LEU A 735 52.46 24.76 2.92
C LEU A 735 53.57 25.11 3.92
N ALA A 736 53.49 26.31 4.50
CA ALA A 736 54.34 26.72 5.61
C ALA A 736 54.03 25.90 6.86
N ALA A 737 54.91 25.96 7.87
CA ALA A 737 54.59 25.42 9.18
C ALA A 737 53.49 26.26 9.83
N PHE A 738 52.54 25.60 10.48
CA PHE A 738 51.42 26.24 11.18
C PHE A 738 51.05 25.39 12.39
N GLN A 739 50.20 25.94 13.27
CA GLN A 739 49.61 25.16 14.35
C GLN A 739 48.10 25.01 14.13
N ILE A 740 47.53 23.88 14.51
CA ILE A 740 46.07 23.67 14.48
C ILE A 740 45.60 23.05 15.80
N GLU A 741 44.40 23.41 16.26
CA GLU A 741 43.84 22.87 17.50
C GLU A 741 43.73 21.34 17.45
N GLN A 742 44.01 20.69 18.57
CA GLN A 742 43.93 19.24 18.75
C GLN A 742 42.50 18.70 18.59
N TYR A 743 41.51 19.46 19.06
CA TYR A 743 40.09 19.10 19.09
C TYR A 743 39.25 20.18 18.41
N GLU A 744 38.04 19.83 17.99
CA GLU A 744 36.99 20.81 17.67
C GLU A 744 36.74 21.70 18.89
N VAL A 745 36.34 22.95 18.68
CA VAL A 745 36.00 23.85 19.78
C VAL A 745 34.75 23.32 20.49
N SER A 746 34.84 23.11 21.80
CA SER A 746 33.71 22.63 22.59
C SER A 746 32.75 23.75 23.03
N ASN A 747 31.51 23.39 23.36
CA ASN A 747 30.52 24.30 23.94
C ASN A 747 31.05 25.06 25.17
N ARG A 748 31.80 24.38 26.05
CA ARG A 748 32.43 25.00 27.22
C ARG A 748 33.41 26.11 26.83
N GLN A 749 34.25 25.85 25.83
CA GLN A 749 35.23 26.84 25.39
C GLN A 749 34.54 28.04 24.73
N TYR A 750 33.54 27.79 23.90
CA TYR A 750 32.76 28.85 23.27
C TYR A 750 31.99 29.71 24.29
N ARG A 751 31.41 29.10 25.33
CA ARG A 751 30.74 29.80 26.45
C ARG A 751 31.65 30.79 27.16
N PHE A 752 32.93 30.50 27.32
CA PHE A 752 33.88 31.47 27.89
C PHE A 752 34.03 32.71 27.00
N CYS A 753 33.96 32.58 25.67
CA CYS A 753 33.97 33.74 24.77
C CYS A 753 32.70 34.59 24.90
N VAL A 754 31.53 33.93 25.05
CA VAL A 754 30.25 34.61 25.29
C VAL A 754 30.26 35.33 26.65
N GLN A 755 30.74 34.68 27.70
CA GLN A 755 30.90 35.27 29.05
C GLN A 755 31.89 36.44 29.06
N ALA A 756 32.93 36.39 28.22
CA ALA A 756 33.86 37.51 28.03
C ALA A 756 33.26 38.70 27.26
N GLY A 757 32.03 38.57 26.74
CA GLY A 757 31.36 39.56 25.90
C GLY A 757 32.04 39.73 24.53
N LYS A 758 32.72 38.70 24.03
CA LYS A 758 33.48 38.73 22.77
C LYS A 758 32.84 37.92 21.65
N CYS A 759 32.01 36.95 21.99
CA CYS A 759 31.19 36.19 21.05
C CYS A 759 29.70 36.36 21.38
N SER A 760 28.85 36.24 20.37
CA SER A 760 27.40 36.07 20.55
C SER A 760 27.06 34.59 20.79
N PRO A 761 25.91 34.27 21.41
CA PRO A 761 25.39 32.90 21.44
C PRO A 761 25.18 32.35 20.01
N PRO A 762 25.14 31.02 19.83
CA PRO A 762 24.94 30.41 18.52
C PRO A 762 23.76 30.98 17.74
N ALA A 763 23.90 31.14 16.43
CA ALA A 763 22.87 31.76 15.59
C ALA A 763 21.56 30.96 15.55
N THR A 764 21.61 29.66 15.84
CA THR A 764 20.44 28.77 15.85
C THR A 764 19.88 28.56 17.26
N GLU A 765 19.81 29.59 18.11
CA GLU A 765 19.27 29.44 19.47
C GLU A 765 17.73 29.19 19.50
N PRO A 766 17.25 28.21 20.28
CA PRO A 766 18.05 27.29 21.11
C PRO A 766 18.72 26.21 20.26
N SER A 767 20.06 26.18 20.26
CA SER A 767 20.79 25.08 19.61
C SER A 767 20.60 23.85 20.49
N ARG A 768 20.20 22.74 19.86
CA ARG A 768 20.01 21.46 20.57
C ARG A 768 21.23 21.05 21.40
N TYR A 769 22.42 21.47 20.96
CA TYR A 769 23.70 21.08 21.53
C TYR A 769 24.34 22.13 22.46
N TYR A 770 23.76 23.33 22.58
CA TYR A 770 24.32 24.42 23.40
C TYR A 770 23.65 24.49 24.79
N ASN A 771 23.83 23.46 25.62
CA ASN A 771 23.29 23.42 26.99
C ASN A 771 24.31 22.86 28.01
N ASP A 772 23.91 22.87 29.29
CA ASP A 772 24.79 22.52 30.42
C ASP A 772 25.18 21.03 30.43
N GLY A 773 24.38 20.16 29.80
CA GLY A 773 24.68 18.73 29.67
C GLY A 773 25.71 18.40 28.59
N GLN A 774 26.02 19.32 27.68
CA GLN A 774 26.82 19.08 26.47
C GLN A 774 28.07 19.95 26.38
N LEU A 775 28.62 20.35 27.53
CA LEU A 775 29.82 21.21 27.63
C LEU A 775 31.04 20.71 26.83
N HIS A 776 31.18 19.40 26.64
CA HIS A 776 32.33 18.76 25.99
C HIS A 776 32.06 18.29 24.55
N TYR A 777 30.89 18.62 24.00
CA TYR A 777 30.56 18.41 22.59
C TYR A 777 31.03 19.61 21.76
N PRO A 778 31.29 19.42 20.46
CA PRO A 778 31.65 20.52 19.57
C PRO A 778 30.54 21.57 19.54
N ILE A 779 30.96 22.85 19.50
CA ILE A 779 30.05 23.96 19.27
C ILE A 779 29.51 23.88 17.85
N VAL A 780 28.19 23.99 17.70
CA VAL A 780 27.50 23.96 16.41
C VAL A 780 26.42 25.02 16.33
N GLY A 781 25.86 25.25 15.13
CA GLY A 781 24.85 26.28 14.93
C GLY A 781 25.43 27.70 14.88
N ILE A 782 26.74 27.81 14.67
CA ILE A 782 27.46 29.08 14.55
C ILE A 782 27.72 29.46 13.09
N THR A 783 27.62 30.75 12.80
CA THR A 783 28.01 31.32 11.50
C THR A 783 29.53 31.30 11.32
N ALA A 784 30.02 31.43 10.08
CA ALA A 784 31.46 31.58 9.81
C ALA A 784 32.03 32.84 10.49
N ILE A 785 31.20 33.88 10.63
CA ILE A 785 31.52 35.13 11.33
C ILE A 785 31.79 34.87 12.81
N GLN A 786 30.86 34.19 13.49
CA GLN A 786 31.00 33.80 14.89
C GLN A 786 32.20 32.86 15.13
N ALA A 787 32.45 31.93 14.21
CA ALA A 787 33.61 31.05 14.25
C ALA A 787 34.94 31.85 14.16
N ALA A 788 35.02 32.82 13.25
CA ALA A 788 36.19 33.68 13.09
C ALA A 788 36.40 34.63 14.28
N GLU A 789 35.33 35.18 14.86
CA GLU A 789 35.37 36.00 16.07
C GLU A 789 35.95 35.23 17.26
N TYR A 790 35.51 33.98 17.46
CA TYR A 790 36.04 33.11 18.50
C TYR A 790 37.54 32.85 18.31
N CYS A 791 37.97 32.45 17.11
CA CYS A 791 39.40 32.21 16.87
C CYS A 791 40.23 33.49 17.07
N ARG A 792 39.74 34.65 16.61
CA ARG A 792 40.43 35.94 16.80
C ARG A 792 40.56 36.32 18.27
N TRP A 793 39.53 36.07 19.08
CA TRP A 793 39.57 36.33 20.52
C TRP A 793 40.68 35.55 21.23
N LEU A 794 40.99 34.34 20.75
CA LEU A 794 42.14 33.55 21.21
C LEU A 794 43.50 34.01 20.64
N GLY A 795 43.53 35.02 19.77
CA GLY A 795 44.71 35.38 19.00
C GLY A 795 45.09 34.34 17.94
N ARG A 796 44.08 33.63 17.42
CA ARG A 796 44.16 32.59 16.37
C ARG A 796 43.33 33.01 15.16
N ARG A 797 43.22 32.14 14.16
CA ARG A 797 42.42 32.33 12.94
C ARG A 797 41.72 31.02 12.54
N LEU A 798 40.82 31.07 11.57
CA LEU A 798 40.35 29.86 10.91
C LEU A 798 41.49 29.27 10.05
N PRO A 799 41.60 27.94 9.93
CA PRO A 799 42.51 27.31 8.96
C PRO A 799 42.06 27.63 7.54
N THR A 800 43.00 27.69 6.61
CA THR A 800 42.68 27.55 5.19
C THR A 800 42.28 26.09 4.89
N GLU A 801 41.52 25.84 3.84
CA GLU A 801 41.16 24.47 3.46
C GLU A 801 42.38 23.62 3.09
N LEU A 802 43.46 24.26 2.62
CA LEU A 802 44.71 23.59 2.27
C LEU A 802 45.49 23.18 3.51
N GLU A 803 45.57 24.05 4.52
CA GLU A 803 46.11 23.71 5.84
C GLU A 803 45.30 22.60 6.50
N TRP A 804 43.97 22.66 6.39
CA TRP A 804 43.09 21.64 6.95
C TRP A 804 43.33 20.27 6.30
N GLU A 805 43.33 20.18 4.97
CA GLU A 805 43.57 18.90 4.27
C GLU A 805 45.01 18.42 4.48
N GLY A 806 45.98 19.33 4.49
CA GLY A 806 47.37 19.02 4.80
C GLY A 806 47.55 18.46 6.22
N ALA A 807 46.81 18.97 7.20
CA ALA A 807 46.80 18.43 8.57
C ALA A 807 46.18 17.02 8.62
N ALA A 808 45.10 16.78 7.87
CA ALA A 808 44.46 15.48 7.80
C ALA A 808 45.36 14.44 7.12
N ARG A 809 45.88 14.75 5.93
CA ARG A 809 46.63 13.79 5.09
C ARG A 809 48.11 13.70 5.42
N GLY A 810 48.67 14.70 6.08
CA GLY A 810 50.11 14.82 6.27
C GLY A 810 50.84 15.24 4.99
N PHE A 811 52.17 15.15 5.02
CA PHE A 811 53.06 15.72 4.01
C PHE A 811 53.94 14.62 3.37
N GLU A 812 54.33 14.82 2.11
CA GLU A 812 55.20 13.90 1.38
C GLU A 812 56.55 13.68 2.10
N PRO A 813 57.09 12.44 2.13
CA PRO A 813 56.61 11.23 1.46
C PRO A 813 55.59 10.41 2.28
N LYS A 814 55.10 10.94 3.41
CA LYS A 814 54.22 10.25 4.37
C LYS A 814 52.75 10.67 4.25
N SER A 815 52.32 11.10 3.05
CA SER A 815 50.93 11.47 2.79
C SER A 815 50.02 10.24 2.95
N ARG A 816 48.81 10.46 3.49
CA ARG A 816 47.81 9.44 3.80
C ARG A 816 46.51 9.69 3.04
N LEU A 817 45.68 8.65 2.88
CA LEU A 817 44.32 8.77 2.34
C LEU A 817 43.30 9.24 3.39
N TRP A 818 43.57 8.96 4.67
CA TRP A 818 42.74 9.32 5.83
C TRP A 818 43.63 9.78 6.98
N PRO A 819 43.09 10.49 7.99
CA PRO A 819 43.86 11.00 9.14
C PRO A 819 44.75 9.95 9.81
N TRP A 820 44.21 8.75 10.01
CA TRP A 820 44.85 7.61 10.66
C TRP A 820 45.69 6.73 9.72
N GLY A 821 45.59 6.88 8.39
CA GLY A 821 46.30 6.02 7.44
C GLY A 821 45.57 5.81 6.12
N ASN A 822 45.71 4.64 5.51
CA ASN A 822 45.19 4.35 4.16
C ASN A 822 43.99 3.39 4.15
N THR A 823 43.42 3.09 5.32
CA THR A 823 42.24 2.21 5.43
C THR A 823 40.96 3.03 5.56
N PRO A 824 39.83 2.60 4.95
CA PRO A 824 38.55 3.32 5.02
C PRO A 824 38.06 3.61 6.44
N PRO A 825 37.18 4.61 6.62
CA PRO A 825 36.56 4.91 7.90
C PRO A 825 35.71 3.77 8.42
N THR A 826 35.74 3.58 9.73
CA THR A 826 34.87 2.66 10.48
C THR A 826 34.20 3.42 11.62
N ARG A 827 33.12 2.85 12.18
CA ARG A 827 32.42 3.44 13.33
C ARG A 827 33.30 3.66 14.57
N GLN A 828 34.43 2.97 14.67
CA GLN A 828 35.40 3.17 15.76
C GLN A 828 36.30 4.39 15.52
N ARG A 829 36.56 4.74 14.25
CA ARG A 829 37.51 5.79 13.86
C ARG A 829 36.87 7.13 13.53
N ALA A 830 35.58 7.16 13.22
CA ALA A 830 34.87 8.39 12.86
C ALA A 830 33.37 8.29 13.13
N ASN A 831 32.75 9.43 13.45
CA ASN A 831 31.30 9.58 13.57
C ASN A 831 30.72 10.10 12.25
N ILE A 832 30.35 9.19 11.34
CA ILE A 832 29.81 9.49 10.00
C ILE A 832 28.51 8.73 9.76
N LEU A 833 27.71 9.15 8.77
CA LEU A 833 26.52 8.41 8.37
C LEU A 833 26.93 7.04 7.78
N SER A 834 26.29 5.97 8.25
CA SER A 834 26.58 4.59 7.82
C SER A 834 25.29 3.77 7.84
N GLY A 835 24.69 3.60 6.65
CA GLY A 835 23.36 2.97 6.49
C GLY A 835 22.22 3.85 7.01
N ASN A 836 21.11 3.23 7.44
CA ASN A 836 19.90 3.94 7.90
C ASN A 836 19.94 4.40 9.37
N THR A 837 21.10 4.33 10.03
CA THR A 837 21.27 4.77 11.43
C THR A 837 22.09 6.05 11.48
N SER A 838 21.45 7.19 11.74
CA SER A 838 22.14 8.43 12.13
C SER A 838 22.50 8.39 13.61
N LYS A 839 23.78 8.56 13.96
CA LYS A 839 24.19 8.87 15.33
C LYS A 839 24.08 10.39 15.58
N GLU A 840 23.97 10.82 16.83
CA GLU A 840 24.11 12.25 17.17
C GLU A 840 25.58 12.65 17.25
N ILE A 841 25.84 13.96 17.44
CA ILE A 841 27.18 14.49 17.76
C ILE A 841 27.78 13.71 18.92
N GLU A 842 29.10 13.46 18.88
CA GLU A 842 29.87 12.86 19.98
C GLU A 842 30.86 13.88 20.59
N LEU A 843 31.46 13.53 21.73
CA LEU A 843 32.42 14.39 22.44
C LEU A 843 33.61 14.79 21.56
N VAL A 844 34.21 15.96 21.78
CA VAL A 844 35.33 16.46 20.95
C VAL A 844 36.59 15.56 20.98
N ASN A 845 36.69 14.66 21.96
CA ASN A 845 37.78 13.68 22.10
C ASN A 845 37.35 12.24 21.79
N SER A 846 36.21 12.04 21.12
CA SER A 846 35.77 10.74 20.63
C SER A 846 36.75 10.16 19.59
N HIS A 847 36.62 8.87 19.31
CA HIS A 847 37.41 8.16 18.28
C HIS A 847 38.94 8.29 18.39
N PRO A 848 39.57 7.82 19.48
CA PRO A 848 41.03 7.84 19.62
C PRO A 848 41.77 7.05 18.53
N ASP A 849 41.11 6.10 17.87
CA ASP A 849 41.66 5.33 16.73
C ASP A 849 41.60 6.10 15.40
N GLY A 850 40.91 7.23 15.36
CA GLY A 850 40.76 8.12 14.21
C GLY A 850 41.76 9.28 14.17
N VAL A 851 42.73 9.28 15.07
CA VAL A 851 43.61 10.42 15.33
C VAL A 851 44.77 10.46 14.34
N THR A 852 45.21 11.65 13.94
CA THR A 852 46.45 11.80 13.14
C THR A 852 47.70 11.44 13.95
N PRO A 853 48.85 11.10 13.32
CA PRO A 853 50.12 10.96 14.03
C PRO A 853 50.53 12.21 14.83
N GLU A 854 50.10 13.40 14.39
CA GLU A 854 50.29 14.67 15.07
C GLU A 854 49.33 14.86 16.27
N GLY A 855 48.37 13.97 16.45
CA GLY A 855 47.46 13.92 17.58
C GLY A 855 46.19 14.75 17.39
N ILE A 856 45.71 14.95 16.16
CA ILE A 856 44.50 15.73 15.84
C ILE A 856 43.31 14.78 15.71
N TYR A 857 42.25 15.08 16.45
CA TYR A 857 41.03 14.27 16.54
C TYR A 857 39.94 14.76 15.57
N ASN A 858 39.02 13.86 15.22
CA ASN A 858 37.76 14.19 14.52
C ASN A 858 37.92 15.01 13.24
N LEU A 859 38.96 14.75 12.44
CA LEU A 859 39.08 15.33 11.10
C LEU A 859 38.19 14.61 10.07
N VAL A 860 37.47 13.55 10.46
CA VAL A 860 36.46 12.87 9.64
C VAL A 860 35.22 12.68 10.48
N GLY A 861 34.09 13.22 10.01
CA GLY A 861 32.83 13.15 10.72
C GLY A 861 32.80 14.02 11.96
N ASN A 862 31.90 13.70 12.89
CA ASN A 862 31.46 14.57 13.97
C ASN A 862 30.90 15.87 13.39
N VAL A 863 31.61 16.99 13.29
CA VAL A 863 31.08 18.20 12.64
C VAL A 863 31.87 18.63 11.42
N ARG A 864 31.18 19.22 10.43
CA ARG A 864 31.87 19.98 9.38
C ARG A 864 32.60 21.17 10.01
N GLU A 865 33.82 21.45 9.57
CA GLU A 865 34.62 22.55 10.11
C GLU A 865 34.69 23.72 9.14
N TRP A 866 34.39 24.94 9.64
CA TRP A 866 34.57 26.19 8.89
C TRP A 866 36.05 26.43 8.54
N THR A 867 36.32 26.82 7.28
CA THR A 867 37.64 27.29 6.85
C THR A 867 37.57 28.76 6.40
N ALA A 868 38.74 29.42 6.36
CA ALA A 868 38.88 30.78 5.87
C ALA A 868 38.83 30.89 4.34
N SER A 869 38.77 29.77 3.62
CA SER A 869 38.93 29.75 2.18
C SER A 869 37.60 29.92 1.46
N TYR A 870 37.55 30.80 0.47
CA TYR A 870 36.40 30.84 -0.45
C TYR A 870 36.37 29.56 -1.31
N PHE A 871 35.20 29.21 -1.86
CA PHE A 871 34.97 27.96 -2.58
C PHE A 871 34.93 28.14 -4.11
N PRO A 872 36.08 28.16 -4.83
CA PRO A 872 36.13 27.97 -6.28
C PRO A 872 36.54 26.54 -6.68
N GLU A 873 36.39 26.17 -7.96
CA GLU A 873 36.96 24.93 -8.50
C GLU A 873 38.50 24.94 -8.45
N TYR A 874 39.13 23.83 -8.02
CA TYR A 874 40.60 23.70 -7.98
C TYR A 874 41.27 23.88 -9.36
N SER A 875 40.53 23.66 -10.45
CA SER A 875 40.94 23.87 -11.84
C SER A 875 41.24 25.33 -12.19
N ASN A 876 40.65 26.29 -11.46
CA ASN A 876 40.63 27.71 -11.86
C ASN A 876 41.57 28.62 -11.06
N SER A 877 42.33 28.14 -10.08
CA SER A 877 43.27 29.00 -9.35
C SER A 877 44.43 28.23 -8.70
N THR A 878 45.66 28.62 -9.03
CA THR A 878 46.88 28.24 -8.29
C THR A 878 47.05 29.00 -6.96
N GLN A 879 46.17 29.97 -6.67
CA GLN A 879 46.15 30.73 -5.42
C GLN A 879 44.72 30.76 -4.85
N GLN A 880 44.56 30.15 -3.67
CA GLN A 880 43.30 30.16 -2.96
C GLN A 880 43.01 31.55 -2.39
N GLN A 881 41.81 32.07 -2.63
CA GLN A 881 41.36 33.31 -2.01
C GLN A 881 40.93 33.02 -0.56
N VAL A 882 41.54 33.74 0.39
CA VAL A 882 41.33 33.52 1.82
C VAL A 882 40.73 34.77 2.46
N TRP A 883 39.68 34.59 3.23
CA TRP A 883 39.07 35.61 4.07
C TRP A 883 39.87 35.78 5.36
N ASP A 884 40.08 37.03 5.77
CA ASP A 884 40.82 37.39 7.00
C ASP A 884 40.00 37.23 8.30
N GLY A 885 38.79 36.69 8.18
CA GLY A 885 37.85 36.53 9.28
C GLY A 885 37.09 37.81 9.65
N ASN A 886 37.36 38.95 9.02
CA ASN A 886 36.74 40.23 9.36
C ASN A 886 35.46 40.42 8.55
N LEU A 887 34.34 40.67 9.23
CA LEU A 887 33.03 40.86 8.60
C LEU A 887 33.05 41.92 7.48
N LYS A 888 33.86 42.99 7.64
CA LYS A 888 33.97 44.06 6.64
C LYS A 888 34.60 43.61 5.31
N ASN A 889 35.39 42.54 5.35
CA ASN A 889 36.15 42.01 4.22
C ASN A 889 35.57 40.69 3.69
N LEU A 890 34.40 40.30 4.19
CA LEU A 890 33.69 39.11 3.75
C LEU A 890 33.02 39.39 2.39
N LEU A 891 33.40 38.59 1.39
CA LEU A 891 32.78 38.63 0.07
C LEU A 891 31.47 37.84 0.08
N PRO A 892 30.51 38.16 -0.81
CA PRO A 892 29.27 37.40 -0.99
C PRO A 892 29.51 36.09 -1.75
N MET A 893 30.50 35.32 -1.31
CA MET A 893 30.92 34.05 -1.89
C MET A 893 30.86 32.97 -0.81
N ALA A 894 30.59 31.73 -1.22
CA ALA A 894 30.61 30.60 -0.30
C ALA A 894 32.03 30.35 0.24
N LEU A 895 32.12 29.99 1.51
CA LEU A 895 33.32 29.48 2.16
C LEU A 895 33.32 27.95 2.10
N ALA A 896 34.52 27.36 2.14
CA ALA A 896 34.69 25.92 2.18
C ALA A 896 34.52 25.37 3.59
N GLN A 897 33.75 24.29 3.71
CA GLN A 897 33.68 23.43 4.88
C GLN A 897 34.36 22.09 4.60
N ARG A 898 35.01 21.52 5.62
CA ARG A 898 35.77 20.27 5.52
C ARG A 898 35.38 19.25 6.60
N GLY A 899 35.82 18.00 6.44
CA GLY A 899 35.70 16.94 7.45
C GLY A 899 34.43 16.10 7.38
N GLY A 900 33.34 16.63 6.82
CA GLY A 900 32.03 15.99 6.91
C GLY A 900 31.48 16.01 8.34
N SER A 901 30.24 15.59 8.51
CA SER A 901 29.55 15.55 9.80
C SER A 901 28.95 14.17 10.07
N TRP A 902 28.35 13.98 11.23
CA TRP A 902 27.64 12.75 11.59
C TRP A 902 26.46 12.42 10.65
N THR A 903 25.98 13.39 9.86
CA THR A 903 24.96 13.20 8.83
C THR A 903 25.52 12.96 7.44
N ASP A 904 26.83 13.08 7.24
CA ASP A 904 27.45 12.93 5.92
C ASP A 904 28.05 11.54 5.76
N GLU A 905 27.86 10.96 4.58
CA GLU A 905 28.64 9.80 4.14
C GLU A 905 30.01 10.28 3.64
N MET A 906 31.09 9.68 4.16
CA MET A 906 32.45 10.08 3.83
C MET A 906 33.13 9.04 2.94
N TYR A 907 33.25 9.37 1.66
CA TYR A 907 33.93 8.54 0.65
C TYR A 907 35.42 8.88 0.50
N SER A 908 35.81 10.12 0.81
CA SER A 908 37.19 10.60 0.76
C SER A 908 37.43 11.74 1.74
N ILE A 909 38.66 11.93 2.21
CA ILE A 909 39.07 13.12 2.99
C ILE A 909 39.15 14.40 2.13
N THR A 910 39.14 14.25 0.80
CA THR A 910 39.15 15.36 -0.16
C THR A 910 37.81 16.09 -0.24
N THR A 911 36.76 15.51 0.34
CA THR A 911 35.42 16.09 0.36
C THR A 911 35.42 17.50 0.95
N ARG A 912 34.77 18.41 0.22
CA ARG A 912 34.61 19.82 0.54
C ARG A 912 33.21 20.27 0.15
N VAL A 913 32.59 21.09 0.98
CA VAL A 913 31.21 21.55 0.78
C VAL A 913 31.18 23.08 0.78
N PRO A 914 30.51 23.74 -0.18
CA PRO A 914 30.30 25.18 -0.15
C PRO A 914 29.23 25.54 0.87
N ALA A 915 29.47 26.57 1.68
CA ALA A 915 28.45 27.12 2.57
C ALA A 915 28.53 28.65 2.62
N GLN A 916 27.36 29.30 2.67
CA GLN A 916 27.28 30.74 2.91
C GLN A 916 27.73 31.05 4.33
N ALA A 917 28.36 32.21 4.56
CA ALA A 917 28.88 32.58 5.86
C ALA A 917 27.81 32.64 6.98
N ALA A 918 26.53 32.79 6.61
CA ALA A 918 25.35 32.65 7.46
C ALA A 918 24.18 32.10 6.62
N PRO A 919 23.20 31.38 7.23
CA PRO A 919 23.07 31.06 8.66
C PRO A 919 24.04 29.96 9.14
N GLY A 920 24.12 29.77 10.45
CA GLY A 920 24.82 28.63 11.04
C GLY A 920 24.04 27.32 10.82
N SER A 921 24.75 26.19 10.84
CA SER A 921 24.17 24.84 10.72
C SER A 921 24.46 24.03 11.98
N GLU A 922 23.51 23.21 12.42
CA GLU A 922 23.76 22.29 13.54
C GLU A 922 24.84 21.25 13.20
N SER A 923 25.08 20.96 11.93
CA SER A 923 26.15 20.04 11.49
C SER A 923 27.51 20.70 11.26
N THR A 924 27.67 21.98 11.61
CA THR A 924 28.91 22.73 11.36
C THR A 924 29.44 23.38 12.65
N GLY A 925 30.70 23.11 12.96
CA GLY A 925 31.45 23.73 14.04
C GLY A 925 32.72 24.42 13.57
N VAL A 926 33.71 24.50 14.45
CA VAL A 926 34.94 25.26 14.22
C VAL A 926 36.15 24.61 14.88
N ARG A 927 37.30 24.80 14.23
CA ARG A 927 38.64 24.55 14.76
C ARG A 927 39.54 25.73 14.41
N CYS A 928 40.37 26.17 15.35
CA CYS A 928 41.27 27.29 15.11
C CYS A 928 42.69 26.83 14.71
N ALA A 929 43.36 27.68 13.93
CA ALA A 929 44.75 27.55 13.52
C ALA A 929 45.55 28.81 13.84
N LYS A 930 46.89 28.70 13.81
CA LYS A 930 47.82 29.82 14.00
C LYS A 930 48.91 29.78 12.94
#